data_AF-A0A1B1CPW4-F1
#
_entry.id   AF-A0A1B1CPW4-F1
#
_cell.length_a   1.000
_cell.length_b   1.000
_cell.length_c   1.000
_cell.angle_alpha   90.00
_cell.angle_beta   90.00
_cell.angle_gamma   90.00
#
_symmetry.space_group_name_H-M   'P 1'
#
loop_
_entity.id
_entity.type
_entity.pdbx_description
1 polymer ?
#
loop_
_entity_poly.entity_id
_entity_poly.type
_entity_poly.pdbx_seq_one_letter_code
_entity_poly.pdbx_strand_id
1 'polypeptide(L)'
;MRLRFAPILSILLAMLFPQPSKLAPVRPDADAPDRLQTAVREATCAEASPATFSDKLKGTSLSNILTGASAARAVFYVSPDGKDTWSGHLPKANSRRTDGPFASIERARDAARQKGGQNTIAMGNGDYYLAEPIVFDARDAGLVIAARCNEAPVLHGGPIVRDWTAQADGRWKASLTLPAGRDVGDLFVGGARQTQARFPNAPLDGDPRKGWLFAAKCTQDDDLWHGNTRFCFHAGDLPISKNAAGLVAHIVGGFHPGSQWGSDTLPVVSIDTANRAINTQGTGYFFTAEGSRYFLTGAAALLDAPGEWWYDRTKGQLDYIPTDGLLTSSTAVAGILPTFFRLDGADGMVVSGLQFRDGDPRGSGKFGTDTRSFGAIRLDHSDGVRLLGNSIDNVGVGIHVSESKDVLIAGNVIGDVAGNGIYVGTTYGSFGKSDGAKILSNHIHDIGRVYFETAGIWFQAADNIRIAHNLVENTAQFGIAGGSLWGAQDAVHDAVIEHNEIRNANQQTADGGAIKLMGEQADLLNSSIRYNLVTGTGQLMNRADGTFWPFGYENINEWPTPISWAIYTDGKASGVRIEGNTLSDNISAIGINGGWSNLVTGNVITHGSGAAFRVDDGTGRGWRPPWARPNRIESNIVSIDSSNGLAAYVYAPDHGPGYVQFAHNRYTGNLNDKSFRIHPEIMPSGEFGSLQDLQKVGADTESVVAPPE
;
A
#
# COMPACT_ATOMS: atom_id res chain seq x y z
N MET A 1 21.18 -67.30 17.68
CA MET A 1 20.60 -67.53 19.02
C MET A 1 20.87 -66.27 19.86
N ARG A 2 19.84 -65.75 20.53
CA ARG A 2 19.75 -64.43 21.17
C ARG A 2 20.68 -64.27 22.39
N LEU A 3 20.99 -63.02 22.76
CA LEU A 3 20.66 -62.35 24.06
C LEU A 3 21.51 -61.06 24.20
N ARG A 4 20.91 -59.87 24.04
CA ARG A 4 20.40 -58.94 25.08
C ARG A 4 21.46 -58.46 26.08
N PHE A 5 21.81 -57.18 25.98
CA PHE A 5 22.45 -56.38 27.03
C PHE A 5 21.46 -55.35 27.59
N ALA A 6 21.49 -55.20 28.91
CA ALA A 6 21.06 -54.02 29.63
C ALA A 6 22.17 -53.68 30.64
N PRO A 7 22.40 -52.39 30.93
CA PRO A 7 22.70 -52.04 32.30
C PRO A 7 21.93 -50.80 32.81
N ILE A 8 21.65 -50.85 34.11
CA ILE A 8 21.15 -49.80 35.01
C ILE A 8 22.37 -49.32 35.82
N LEU A 9 22.80 -48.06 35.66
CA LEU A 9 22.62 -46.89 36.54
C LEU A 9 23.47 -46.85 37.83
N SER A 10 24.27 -45.78 37.97
CA SER A 10 24.61 -45.06 39.22
C SER A 10 25.33 -43.75 38.86
N ILE A 11 24.61 -42.62 38.80
CA ILE A 11 24.57 -41.49 39.77
C ILE A 11 25.87 -40.68 39.87
N LEU A 12 25.82 -39.42 39.42
CA LEU A 12 26.62 -38.32 39.98
C LEU A 12 25.90 -36.97 39.85
N LEU A 13 26.20 -36.11 40.84
CA LEU A 13 25.54 -34.90 41.32
C LEU A 13 25.11 -33.84 40.30
N ALA A 14 23.97 -33.22 40.59
CA ALA A 14 23.44 -32.03 39.96
C ALA A 14 24.23 -30.76 40.33
N MET A 15 24.64 -29.99 39.32
CA MET A 15 24.77 -28.53 39.38
C MET A 15 23.93 -27.94 38.25
N LEU A 16 22.99 -27.08 38.64
CA LEU A 16 22.05 -26.40 37.76
C LEU A 16 22.77 -25.34 36.91
N PHE A 17 22.91 -25.61 35.62
CA PHE A 17 23.11 -24.59 34.59
C PHE A 17 21.77 -24.35 33.87
N PRO A 18 21.39 -23.10 33.54
CA PRO A 18 20.21 -22.83 32.73
C PRO A 18 20.40 -23.44 31.34
N GLN A 19 19.51 -24.34 30.93
CA GLN A 19 19.48 -24.86 29.57
C GLN A 19 19.05 -23.75 28.60
N PRO A 20 19.71 -23.61 27.42
CA PRO A 20 19.19 -22.77 26.36
C PRO A 20 17.83 -23.33 25.92
N SER A 21 16.79 -22.52 26.06
CA SER A 21 15.46 -22.81 25.55
C SER A 21 15.57 -23.14 24.06
N LYS A 22 15.13 -24.35 23.69
CA LYS A 22 14.91 -24.73 22.30
C LYS A 22 13.94 -23.72 21.69
N LEU A 23 14.44 -22.78 20.91
CA LEU A 23 13.64 -22.03 19.95
C LEU A 23 13.11 -23.07 18.96
N ALA A 24 11.81 -23.37 19.06
CA ALA A 24 11.12 -24.05 17.99
C ALA A 24 11.24 -23.16 16.74
N PRO A 25 11.50 -23.73 15.55
CA PRO A 25 11.49 -22.94 14.33
C PRO A 25 10.07 -22.40 14.15
N VAL A 26 9.91 -21.08 14.24
CA VAL A 26 8.69 -20.40 13.82
C VAL A 26 8.63 -20.55 12.31
N ARG A 27 7.95 -21.59 11.84
CA ARG A 27 7.41 -21.56 10.48
C ARG A 27 6.30 -20.50 10.52
N PRO A 28 6.35 -19.46 9.68
CA PRO A 28 5.18 -18.61 9.49
C PRO A 28 4.08 -19.52 8.95
N ASP A 29 2.96 -19.58 9.66
CA ASP A 29 1.78 -20.30 9.22
C ASP A 29 1.22 -19.51 8.03
N ALA A 30 1.76 -19.76 6.83
CA ALA A 30 1.39 -19.06 5.60
C ALA A 30 -0.12 -19.19 5.28
N ASP A 31 -0.81 -20.14 5.91
CA ASP A 31 -2.26 -20.37 5.84
C ASP A 31 -3.08 -19.53 6.85
N ALA A 32 -2.44 -18.78 7.77
CA ALA A 32 -3.16 -18.07 8.84
C ALA A 32 -4.15 -17.02 8.31
N PRO A 33 -3.82 -16.20 7.29
CA PRO A 33 -4.79 -15.27 6.69
C PRO A 33 -6.01 -15.99 6.11
N ASP A 34 -5.82 -17.08 5.36
CA ASP A 34 -6.90 -17.82 4.69
C ASP A 34 -7.86 -18.51 5.68
N ARG A 35 -7.31 -19.11 6.75
CA ARG A 35 -8.14 -19.71 7.81
C ARG A 35 -8.93 -18.65 8.56
N LEU A 36 -8.35 -17.48 8.78
CA LEU A 36 -9.00 -16.37 9.47
C LEU A 36 -10.07 -15.70 8.59
N GLN A 37 -9.80 -15.52 7.30
CA GLN A 37 -10.79 -15.07 6.30
C GLN A 37 -11.99 -16.02 6.26
N THR A 38 -11.72 -17.33 6.21
CA THR A 38 -12.77 -18.35 6.24
C THR A 38 -13.56 -18.26 7.55
N ALA A 39 -12.90 -18.10 8.70
CA ALA A 39 -13.56 -17.98 9.99
C ALA A 39 -14.38 -16.69 10.14
N VAL A 40 -13.88 -15.55 9.66
CA VAL A 40 -14.60 -14.28 9.63
C VAL A 40 -15.83 -14.41 8.74
N ARG A 41 -15.68 -14.96 7.53
CA ARG A 41 -16.77 -15.16 6.57
C ARG A 41 -17.82 -16.14 7.10
N GLU A 42 -17.41 -17.24 7.73
CA GLU A 42 -18.31 -18.20 8.39
C GLU A 42 -19.10 -17.53 9.52
N ALA A 43 -18.45 -16.67 10.31
CA ALA A 43 -19.07 -16.05 11.46
C ALA A 43 -20.01 -14.89 11.07
N THR A 44 -19.67 -14.11 10.04
CA THR A 44 -20.53 -13.03 9.54
C THR A 44 -21.69 -13.55 8.70
N CYS A 45 -21.50 -14.64 7.93
CA CYS A 45 -22.62 -15.27 7.22
C CYS A 45 -23.62 -15.95 8.17
N ALA A 46 -23.16 -16.40 9.35
CA ALA A 46 -24.02 -16.90 10.42
C ALA A 46 -24.88 -15.80 11.07
N GLU A 47 -24.51 -14.51 10.98
CA GLU A 47 -25.42 -13.40 11.35
C GLU A 47 -26.45 -13.10 10.25
N ALA A 48 -26.12 -13.38 8.98
CA ALA A 48 -27.04 -13.27 7.85
C ALA A 48 -27.96 -14.49 7.69
N SER A 49 -27.77 -15.55 8.49
CA SER A 49 -28.60 -16.75 8.57
C SER A 49 -29.18 -16.92 9.98
N PRO A 50 -30.37 -17.50 10.18
CA PRO A 50 -30.93 -17.72 11.53
C PRO A 50 -30.16 -18.71 12.43
N ALA A 51 -28.92 -19.11 12.12
CA ALA A 51 -28.19 -20.16 12.82
C ALA A 51 -26.73 -19.77 13.12
N THR A 52 -26.44 -19.67 14.41
CA THR A 52 -25.24 -19.19 15.11
C THR A 52 -24.00 -20.07 14.96
N PHE A 53 -22.79 -19.49 15.01
CA PHE A 53 -21.65 -19.99 15.83
C PHE A 53 -20.55 -18.93 16.07
N SER A 54 -20.01 -18.90 17.31
CA SER A 54 -19.02 -17.92 17.83
C SER A 54 -17.73 -18.56 18.37
N ASP A 55 -17.54 -19.90 18.32
CA ASP A 55 -16.47 -20.58 19.07
C ASP A 55 -15.10 -20.69 18.36
N LYS A 56 -15.02 -20.54 17.03
CA LYS A 56 -13.76 -20.72 16.27
C LYS A 56 -12.73 -19.59 16.44
N LEU A 57 -13.15 -18.43 16.94
CA LEU A 57 -12.27 -17.25 17.10
C LEU A 57 -11.60 -17.18 18.49
N LYS A 58 -11.91 -18.11 19.41
CA LYS A 58 -11.31 -18.17 20.76
C LYS A 58 -9.78 -18.33 20.67
N GLY A 59 -9.05 -17.39 21.28
CA GLY A 59 -7.58 -17.37 21.30
C GLY A 59 -6.92 -16.64 20.13
N THR A 60 -7.70 -16.12 19.17
CA THR A 60 -7.19 -15.24 18.11
C THR A 60 -7.32 -13.75 18.52
N SER A 61 -6.57 -12.85 17.88
CA SER A 61 -6.72 -11.39 18.05
C SER A 61 -8.13 -10.87 17.70
N LEU A 62 -8.94 -11.70 17.03
CA LEU A 62 -10.30 -11.43 16.62
C LEU A 62 -11.38 -12.00 17.57
N SER A 63 -11.02 -12.60 18.71
CA SER A 63 -11.99 -13.30 19.60
C SER A 63 -13.14 -12.41 20.11
N ASN A 64 -12.94 -11.10 20.14
CA ASN A 64 -13.90 -10.12 20.67
C ASN A 64 -14.64 -9.36 19.54
N ILE A 65 -14.51 -9.78 18.27
CA ILE A 65 -14.99 -9.04 17.10
C ILE A 65 -16.47 -9.27 16.77
N LEU A 66 -17.18 -10.15 17.47
CA LEU A 66 -18.57 -10.50 17.13
C LEU A 66 -19.54 -10.42 18.31
N THR A 67 -19.12 -9.83 19.43
CA THR A 67 -19.97 -9.76 20.63
C THR A 67 -20.86 -8.53 20.59
N GLY A 68 -21.99 -8.64 19.86
CA GLY A 68 -23.12 -7.72 19.93
C GLY A 68 -24.41 -8.50 20.20
N ALA A 69 -25.11 -8.20 21.30
CA ALA A 69 -26.35 -8.89 21.67
C ALA A 69 -27.43 -8.69 20.59
N SER A 70 -27.98 -9.81 20.08
CA SER A 70 -29.01 -9.83 19.03
C SER A 70 -30.36 -9.33 19.56
N ALA A 71 -30.70 -8.07 19.26
CA ALA A 71 -32.10 -7.70 19.07
C ALA A 71 -32.66 -8.40 17.81
N ALA A 72 -33.97 -8.56 17.69
CA ALA A 72 -34.58 -9.16 16.50
C ALA A 72 -34.32 -8.27 15.25
N ARG A 73 -33.44 -8.70 14.35
CA ARG A 73 -33.11 -8.01 13.09
C ARG A 73 -34.03 -8.49 11.96
N ALA A 74 -34.59 -7.58 11.15
CA ALA A 74 -35.25 -7.97 9.91
C ALA A 74 -34.20 -8.26 8.82
N VAL A 75 -34.49 -9.21 7.94
CA VAL A 75 -33.58 -9.60 6.83
C VAL A 75 -34.24 -9.26 5.50
N PHE A 76 -33.52 -8.51 4.67
CA PHE A 76 -33.87 -8.20 3.29
C PHE A 76 -32.88 -8.89 2.35
N TYR A 77 -33.37 -9.75 1.48
CA TYR A 77 -32.57 -10.50 0.51
C TYR A 77 -32.44 -9.74 -0.80
N VAL A 78 -31.24 -9.78 -1.38
CA VAL A 78 -30.92 -9.18 -2.68
C VAL A 78 -30.34 -10.25 -3.60
N SER A 79 -30.71 -10.24 -4.88
CA SER A 79 -30.22 -11.18 -5.91
C SER A 79 -30.34 -10.56 -7.30
N PRO A 80 -29.43 -10.83 -8.26
CA PRO A 80 -29.55 -10.29 -9.62
C PRO A 80 -30.82 -10.76 -10.35
N ASP A 81 -31.30 -11.97 -10.03
CA ASP A 81 -32.57 -12.54 -10.52
C ASP A 81 -33.83 -12.02 -9.78
N GLY A 82 -33.66 -11.08 -8.85
CA GLY A 82 -34.70 -10.51 -8.01
C GLY A 82 -35.63 -9.53 -8.73
N LYS A 83 -36.53 -8.90 -7.97
CA LYS A 83 -37.36 -7.77 -8.45
C LYS A 83 -37.58 -6.76 -7.34
N ASP A 84 -37.39 -5.48 -7.63
CA ASP A 84 -37.58 -4.39 -6.65
C ASP A 84 -39.04 -4.14 -6.25
N THR A 85 -39.97 -4.77 -6.97
CA THR A 85 -41.40 -4.81 -6.64
C THR A 85 -41.78 -5.92 -5.65
N TRP A 86 -40.87 -6.84 -5.33
CA TRP A 86 -41.08 -7.87 -4.30
C TRP A 86 -40.86 -7.32 -2.89
N SER A 87 -41.13 -8.14 -1.87
CA SER A 87 -40.98 -7.73 -0.47
C SER A 87 -39.54 -7.79 0.04
N GLY A 88 -38.69 -8.58 -0.61
CA GLY A 88 -37.31 -8.83 -0.17
C GLY A 88 -37.22 -9.79 1.02
N HIS A 89 -38.32 -10.34 1.55
CA HIS A 89 -38.27 -11.22 2.73
C HIS A 89 -37.97 -12.68 2.42
N LEU A 90 -37.89 -13.04 1.14
CA LEU A 90 -37.61 -14.42 0.70
C LEU A 90 -36.26 -14.48 -0.03
N PRO A 91 -35.38 -15.45 0.28
CA PRO A 91 -34.08 -15.60 -0.36
C PRO A 91 -34.16 -16.04 -1.83
N LYS A 92 -35.31 -16.61 -2.23
CA LYS A 92 -35.60 -17.05 -3.60
C LYS A 92 -37.04 -16.67 -3.94
N ALA A 93 -37.32 -16.51 -5.22
CA ALA A 93 -38.68 -16.30 -5.69
C ALA A 93 -39.60 -17.42 -5.21
N ASN A 94 -40.79 -17.07 -4.73
CA ASN A 94 -41.82 -18.07 -4.44
C ASN A 94 -42.28 -18.77 -5.74
N SER A 95 -42.93 -19.92 -5.63
CA SER A 95 -43.31 -20.73 -6.81
C SER A 95 -44.18 -19.98 -7.83
N ARG A 96 -44.95 -18.98 -7.38
CA ARG A 96 -45.80 -18.13 -8.23
C ARG A 96 -45.08 -16.91 -8.79
N ARG A 97 -43.81 -16.69 -8.44
CA ARG A 97 -42.99 -15.50 -8.74
C ARG A 97 -43.67 -14.17 -8.40
N THR A 98 -44.49 -14.17 -7.35
CA THR A 98 -45.17 -12.96 -6.85
C THR A 98 -44.40 -12.28 -5.74
N ASP A 99 -43.40 -12.96 -5.16
CA ASP A 99 -42.53 -12.43 -4.12
C ASP A 99 -41.16 -13.14 -4.15
N GLY A 100 -40.13 -12.54 -3.56
CA GLY A 100 -38.74 -12.98 -3.65
C GLY A 100 -37.74 -11.91 -3.16
N PRO A 101 -36.45 -12.04 -3.52
CA PRO A 101 -35.43 -11.04 -3.18
C PRO A 101 -35.57 -9.76 -4.01
N PHE A 102 -35.13 -8.62 -3.47
CA PHE A 102 -34.93 -7.40 -4.26
C PHE A 102 -33.89 -7.62 -5.37
N ALA A 103 -33.98 -6.86 -6.45
CA ALA A 103 -32.97 -6.86 -7.51
C ALA A 103 -31.79 -5.95 -7.16
N SER A 104 -32.05 -4.82 -6.48
CA SER A 104 -31.05 -3.81 -6.15
C SER A 104 -30.76 -3.71 -4.64
N ILE A 105 -29.54 -3.30 -4.32
CA ILE A 105 -29.10 -3.04 -2.94
C ILE A 105 -29.75 -1.76 -2.42
N GLU A 106 -29.94 -0.76 -3.29
CA GLU A 106 -30.59 0.51 -3.00
C GLU A 106 -32.02 0.29 -2.53
N ARG A 107 -32.78 -0.60 -3.19
CA ARG A 107 -34.13 -0.95 -2.76
C ARG A 107 -34.15 -1.62 -1.39
N ALA A 108 -33.18 -2.51 -1.12
CA ALA A 108 -33.04 -3.17 0.18
C ALA A 108 -32.66 -2.19 1.30
N ARG A 109 -31.74 -1.25 1.03
CA ARG A 109 -31.41 -0.14 1.93
C ARG A 109 -32.65 0.69 2.23
N ASP A 110 -33.40 1.08 1.22
CA ASP A 110 -34.59 1.90 1.40
C ASP A 110 -35.69 1.16 2.18
N ALA A 111 -35.82 -0.16 2.00
CA ALA A 111 -36.71 -1.00 2.81
C ALA A 111 -36.23 -1.11 4.28
N ALA A 112 -34.92 -1.25 4.51
CA ALA A 112 -34.34 -1.23 5.85
C ALA A 112 -34.57 0.11 6.57
N ARG A 113 -34.38 1.23 5.86
CA ARG A 113 -34.68 2.58 6.36
C ARG A 113 -36.15 2.73 6.75
N GLN A 114 -37.07 2.22 5.92
CA GLN A 114 -38.51 2.24 6.22
C GLN A 114 -38.87 1.37 7.43
N LYS A 115 -38.16 0.23 7.60
CA LYS A 115 -38.38 -0.68 8.73
C LYS A 115 -37.89 -0.08 10.05
N GLY A 116 -36.77 0.66 10.01
CA GLY A 116 -36.09 1.21 11.19
C GLY A 116 -35.43 0.14 12.05
N GLY A 117 -34.60 0.57 13.01
CA GLY A 117 -33.82 -0.32 13.87
C GLY A 117 -32.69 -1.05 13.14
N GLN A 118 -32.10 -2.05 13.79
CA GLN A 118 -31.03 -2.86 13.22
C GLN A 118 -31.60 -3.87 12.22
N ASN A 119 -31.09 -3.85 10.99
CA ASN A 119 -31.54 -4.71 9.91
C ASN A 119 -30.34 -5.37 9.22
N THR A 120 -30.62 -6.40 8.42
CA THR A 120 -29.61 -7.10 7.60
C THR A 120 -30.03 -7.10 6.14
N ILE A 121 -29.10 -6.77 5.25
CA ILE A 121 -29.17 -6.99 3.82
C ILE A 121 -28.33 -8.24 3.50
N ALA A 122 -29.00 -9.31 3.10
CA ALA A 122 -28.38 -10.59 2.76
C ALA A 122 -28.19 -10.72 1.24
N MET A 123 -26.95 -10.57 0.80
CA MET A 123 -26.54 -10.52 -0.60
C MET A 123 -26.41 -11.92 -1.20
N GLY A 124 -27.15 -12.17 -2.27
CA GLY A 124 -27.13 -13.41 -3.02
C GLY A 124 -26.02 -13.49 -4.07
N ASN A 125 -25.65 -14.71 -4.47
CA ASN A 125 -24.64 -14.97 -5.49
C ASN A 125 -24.98 -14.31 -6.84
N GLY A 126 -23.94 -13.87 -7.55
CA GLY A 126 -24.03 -13.31 -8.90
C GLY A 126 -23.38 -11.93 -9.01
N ASP A 127 -23.41 -11.40 -10.22
CA ASP A 127 -22.76 -10.15 -10.60
C ASP A 127 -23.73 -8.96 -10.52
N TYR A 128 -23.30 -7.90 -9.82
CA TYR A 128 -24.04 -6.66 -9.61
C TYR A 128 -23.27 -5.50 -10.25
N TYR A 129 -23.73 -5.06 -11.43
CA TYR A 129 -23.08 -3.97 -12.18
C TYR A 129 -23.60 -2.62 -11.72
N LEU A 130 -22.77 -1.86 -10.99
CA LEU A 130 -23.16 -0.58 -10.43
C LEU A 130 -22.98 0.54 -11.46
N ALA A 131 -24.00 1.38 -11.60
CA ALA A 131 -23.93 2.59 -12.41
C ALA A 131 -23.52 3.83 -11.59
N GLU A 132 -23.79 3.81 -10.30
CA GLU A 132 -23.49 4.88 -9.34
C GLU A 132 -23.09 4.29 -7.98
N PRO A 133 -22.37 5.04 -7.12
CA PRO A 133 -22.07 4.61 -5.76
C PRO A 133 -23.34 4.47 -4.92
N ILE A 134 -23.39 3.45 -4.07
CA ILE A 134 -24.44 3.26 -3.07
C ILE A 134 -24.08 4.04 -1.82
N VAL A 135 -24.88 5.06 -1.54
CA VAL A 135 -24.71 5.93 -0.36
C VAL A 135 -25.47 5.38 0.83
N PHE A 136 -24.77 5.17 1.93
CA PHE A 136 -25.30 4.92 3.25
C PHE A 136 -25.03 6.15 4.11
N ASP A 137 -26.04 6.61 4.84
CA ASP A 137 -25.93 7.79 5.70
C ASP A 137 -26.35 7.46 7.13
N ALA A 138 -26.46 8.47 7.99
CA ALA A 138 -26.86 8.30 9.39
C ALA A 138 -28.17 7.50 9.61
N ARG A 139 -29.03 7.36 8.60
CA ARG A 139 -30.24 6.52 8.67
C ARG A 139 -29.94 5.02 8.62
N ASP A 140 -28.74 4.65 8.20
CA ASP A 140 -28.28 3.27 8.03
C ASP A 140 -27.40 2.80 9.21
N ALA A 141 -27.37 3.57 10.31
CA ALA A 141 -26.59 3.22 11.49
C ALA A 141 -26.92 1.81 12.01
N GLY A 142 -25.87 1.00 12.22
CA GLY A 142 -25.98 -0.39 12.66
C GLY A 142 -26.51 -1.38 11.60
N LEU A 143 -26.66 -0.96 10.34
CA LEU A 143 -27.04 -1.84 9.23
C LEU A 143 -25.94 -2.86 8.95
N VAL A 144 -26.34 -4.12 8.80
CA VAL A 144 -25.44 -5.20 8.35
C VAL A 144 -25.71 -5.48 6.89
N ILE A 145 -24.69 -5.40 6.03
CA ILE A 145 -24.73 -5.92 4.67
C ILE A 145 -23.71 -7.05 4.54
N ALA A 146 -24.19 -8.24 4.18
CA ALA A 146 -23.36 -9.43 4.18
C ALA A 146 -23.72 -10.38 3.05
N ALA A 147 -22.71 -11.09 2.53
CA ALA A 147 -22.94 -12.25 1.67
C ALA A 147 -23.70 -13.35 2.43
N ARG A 148 -24.59 -14.06 1.73
CA ARG A 148 -25.19 -15.29 2.24
C ARG A 148 -24.12 -16.39 2.39
N CYS A 149 -24.36 -17.34 3.28
CA CYS A 149 -23.45 -18.46 3.51
C CYS A 149 -23.07 -19.16 2.19
N ASN A 150 -21.77 -19.35 1.96
CA ASN A 150 -21.21 -20.00 0.77
C ASN A 150 -21.51 -19.30 -0.56
N GLU A 151 -21.98 -18.05 -0.53
CA GLU A 151 -22.24 -17.26 -1.73
C GLU A 151 -21.19 -16.15 -1.88
N ALA A 152 -20.92 -15.75 -3.12
CA ALA A 152 -19.87 -14.80 -3.47
C ALA A 152 -20.45 -13.70 -4.38
N PRO A 153 -21.25 -12.77 -3.84
CA PRO A 153 -21.74 -11.63 -4.60
C PRO A 153 -20.57 -10.75 -5.08
N VAL A 154 -20.55 -10.43 -6.38
CA VAL A 154 -19.53 -9.58 -6.98
C VAL A 154 -20.16 -8.26 -7.40
N LEU A 155 -19.69 -7.16 -6.83
CA LEU A 155 -20.07 -5.82 -7.22
C LEU A 155 -19.03 -5.31 -8.22
N HIS A 156 -19.47 -4.95 -9.42
CA HIS A 156 -18.63 -4.41 -10.48
C HIS A 156 -18.80 -2.89 -10.57
N GLY A 157 -17.68 -2.17 -10.74
CA GLY A 157 -17.61 -0.71 -10.75
C GLY A 157 -18.01 -0.06 -12.07
N GLY A 158 -18.80 -0.76 -12.88
CA GLY A 158 -19.31 -0.26 -14.15
C GLY A 158 -19.99 -1.33 -15.00
N PRO A 159 -20.42 -0.96 -16.22
CA PRO A 159 -21.22 -1.84 -17.06
C PRO A 159 -20.37 -2.91 -17.78
N ILE A 160 -20.99 -4.06 -18.05
CA ILE A 160 -20.48 -5.00 -19.06
C ILE A 160 -20.55 -4.32 -20.44
N VAL A 161 -19.46 -4.40 -21.19
CA VAL A 161 -19.38 -4.00 -22.59
C VAL A 161 -19.87 -5.13 -23.50
N ARG A 162 -20.85 -4.84 -24.37
CA ARG A 162 -21.50 -5.80 -25.26
C ARG A 162 -21.29 -5.46 -26.73
N ASP A 163 -21.80 -6.34 -27.59
CA ASP A 163 -21.97 -6.09 -29.03
C ASP A 163 -20.66 -5.77 -29.76
N TRP A 164 -19.59 -6.45 -29.33
CA TRP A 164 -18.28 -6.34 -29.93
C TRP A 164 -18.28 -6.79 -31.39
N THR A 165 -17.75 -5.94 -32.27
CA THR A 165 -17.62 -6.19 -33.70
C THR A 165 -16.16 -6.22 -34.12
N ALA A 166 -15.73 -7.36 -34.65
CA ALA A 166 -14.38 -7.54 -35.19
C ALA A 166 -14.13 -6.60 -36.37
N GLN A 167 -12.93 -6.04 -36.44
CA GLN A 167 -12.44 -5.20 -37.53
C GLN A 167 -11.41 -5.99 -38.37
N ALA A 168 -11.22 -5.58 -39.62
CA ALA A 168 -10.31 -6.26 -40.55
C ALA A 168 -8.83 -6.16 -40.14
N ASP A 169 -8.47 -5.20 -39.29
CA ASP A 169 -7.12 -4.95 -38.79
C ASP A 169 -6.84 -5.65 -37.45
N GLY A 170 -7.74 -6.52 -36.99
CA GLY A 170 -7.61 -7.26 -35.72
C GLY A 170 -8.13 -6.51 -34.49
N ARG A 171 -8.56 -5.25 -34.63
CA ARG A 171 -9.24 -4.51 -33.55
C ARG A 171 -10.66 -5.04 -33.35
N TRP A 172 -11.20 -4.80 -32.17
CA TRP A 172 -12.60 -5.00 -31.84
C TRP A 172 -13.20 -3.68 -31.37
N LYS A 173 -14.45 -3.42 -31.77
CA LYS A 173 -15.17 -2.21 -31.40
C LYS A 173 -16.49 -2.53 -30.71
N ALA A 174 -16.84 -1.76 -29.70
CA ALA A 174 -18.14 -1.82 -29.05
C ALA A 174 -18.68 -0.41 -28.81
N SER A 175 -19.99 -0.24 -28.97
CA SER A 175 -20.66 0.98 -28.55
C SER A 175 -20.82 0.96 -27.03
N LEU A 176 -20.43 2.05 -26.37
CA LEU A 176 -20.54 2.23 -24.93
C LEU A 176 -20.89 3.69 -24.64
N THR A 177 -22.16 3.93 -24.32
CA THR A 177 -22.62 5.26 -23.88
C THR A 177 -22.63 5.30 -22.36
N LEU A 178 -21.86 6.22 -21.78
CA LEU A 178 -21.77 6.42 -20.34
C LEU A 178 -22.63 7.62 -19.88
N PRO A 179 -23.02 7.69 -18.59
CA PRO A 179 -23.65 8.88 -18.03
C PRO A 179 -22.80 10.15 -18.26
N ALA A 180 -23.45 11.31 -18.34
CA ALA A 180 -22.74 12.58 -18.56
C ALA A 180 -21.69 12.83 -17.46
N GLY A 181 -20.49 13.22 -17.86
CA GLY A 181 -19.37 13.46 -16.94
C GLY A 181 -18.65 12.19 -16.44
N ARG A 182 -19.07 11.00 -16.88
CA ARG A 182 -18.34 9.74 -16.66
C ARG A 182 -17.43 9.43 -17.84
N ASP A 183 -16.38 8.67 -17.56
CA ASP A 183 -15.44 8.16 -18.55
C ASP A 183 -15.05 6.72 -18.21
N VAL A 184 -14.46 6.01 -19.18
CA VAL A 184 -13.85 4.70 -18.93
C VAL A 184 -12.52 4.93 -18.22
N GLY A 185 -12.48 4.64 -16.93
CA GLY A 185 -11.25 4.70 -16.13
C GLY A 185 -10.31 3.55 -16.46
N ASP A 186 -10.86 2.34 -16.55
CA ASP A 186 -10.12 1.11 -16.93
C ASP A 186 -11.02 0.13 -17.69
N LEU A 187 -10.39 -0.80 -18.42
CA LEU A 187 -11.05 -1.92 -19.09
C LEU A 187 -10.57 -3.26 -18.51
N PHE A 188 -11.52 -4.13 -18.21
CA PHE A 188 -11.25 -5.47 -17.69
C PHE A 188 -11.81 -6.51 -18.66
N VAL A 189 -10.99 -7.47 -19.09
CA VAL A 189 -11.40 -8.56 -19.99
C VAL A 189 -11.05 -9.89 -19.33
N GLY A 190 -12.05 -10.74 -19.11
CA GLY A 190 -11.86 -12.01 -18.40
C GLY A 190 -11.37 -11.84 -16.96
N GLY A 191 -11.67 -10.69 -16.33
CA GLY A 191 -11.21 -10.33 -15.00
C GLY A 191 -9.81 -9.69 -14.93
N ALA A 192 -9.08 -9.60 -16.04
CA ALA A 192 -7.76 -8.97 -16.10
C ALA A 192 -7.83 -7.54 -16.61
N ARG A 193 -7.15 -6.60 -15.93
CA ARG A 193 -6.99 -5.21 -16.38
C ARG A 193 -6.20 -5.15 -17.69
N GLN A 194 -6.72 -4.41 -18.66
CA GLN A 194 -6.10 -4.20 -19.97
C GLN A 194 -5.30 -2.90 -19.99
N THR A 195 -4.30 -2.82 -20.87
CA THR A 195 -3.42 -1.65 -20.97
C THR A 195 -4.15 -0.53 -21.71
N GLN A 196 -4.29 0.65 -21.12
CA GLN A 196 -4.73 1.80 -21.91
C GLN A 196 -3.68 2.08 -22.99
N ALA A 197 -4.13 2.30 -24.23
CA ALA A 197 -3.28 2.59 -25.39
C ALA A 197 -2.22 3.65 -25.04
N ARG A 198 -0.94 3.29 -25.21
CA ARG A 198 0.18 4.08 -24.70
C ARG A 198 1.38 4.07 -25.61
N PHE A 199 2.22 5.10 -25.49
CA PHE A 199 3.55 5.09 -26.09
C PHE A 199 4.64 5.49 -25.09
N PRO A 200 5.74 4.73 -25.02
CA PRO A 200 5.99 3.46 -25.71
C PRO A 200 5.06 2.37 -25.16
N ASN A 201 4.83 1.32 -25.97
CA ASN A 201 3.98 0.20 -25.57
C ASN A 201 4.50 -0.45 -24.29
N ALA A 202 3.59 -0.94 -23.46
CA ALA A 202 3.97 -1.69 -22.26
C ALA A 202 4.77 -2.95 -22.65
N PRO A 203 5.78 -3.34 -21.86
CA PRO A 203 6.59 -4.51 -22.16
C PRO A 203 5.80 -5.80 -21.97
N LEU A 204 5.84 -6.69 -22.99
CA LEU A 204 5.12 -7.98 -22.97
C LEU A 204 5.63 -8.95 -21.90
N ASP A 205 6.88 -8.81 -21.47
CA ASP A 205 7.50 -9.63 -20.43
C ASP A 205 7.30 -9.07 -19.02
N GLY A 206 6.63 -7.92 -18.88
CA GLY A 206 6.37 -7.26 -17.61
C GLY A 206 7.61 -6.64 -16.94
N ASP A 207 8.77 -6.54 -17.60
CA ASP A 207 9.96 -5.93 -17.01
C ASP A 207 9.75 -4.42 -16.78
N PRO A 208 9.69 -3.93 -15.53
CA PRO A 208 9.36 -2.54 -15.24
C PRO A 208 10.48 -1.55 -15.65
N ARG A 209 11.62 -2.05 -16.15
CA ARG A 209 12.70 -1.24 -16.73
C ARG A 209 12.46 -0.88 -18.20
N LYS A 210 11.44 -1.45 -18.84
CA LYS A 210 11.15 -1.26 -20.28
C LYS A 210 9.86 -0.46 -20.52
N GLY A 211 9.69 0.01 -21.75
CA GLY A 211 8.49 0.73 -22.17
C GLY A 211 8.45 2.20 -21.75
N TRP A 212 9.59 2.82 -21.46
CA TRP A 212 9.67 4.21 -21.00
C TRP A 212 10.37 5.13 -22.02
N LEU A 213 9.92 6.38 -22.08
CA LEU A 213 10.72 7.51 -22.53
C LEU A 213 11.39 8.17 -21.32
N PHE A 214 12.38 9.02 -21.57
CA PHE A 214 13.10 9.75 -20.54
C PHE A 214 13.08 11.23 -20.87
N ALA A 215 12.64 12.05 -19.92
CA ALA A 215 12.55 13.48 -20.11
C ALA A 215 13.96 14.08 -20.33
N ALA A 216 14.05 15.00 -21.28
CA ALA A 216 15.28 15.68 -21.66
C ALA A 216 15.51 16.91 -20.78
N LYS A 217 16.77 17.35 -20.71
CA LYS A 217 17.08 18.69 -20.19
C LYS A 217 16.45 19.79 -21.07
N CYS A 218 15.78 20.75 -20.44
CA CYS A 218 15.23 21.90 -21.14
C CYS A 218 16.33 22.86 -21.60
N THR A 219 16.19 23.44 -22.80
CA THR A 219 17.21 24.34 -23.38
C THR A 219 17.15 25.76 -22.86
N GLN A 220 15.97 26.18 -22.38
CA GLN A 220 15.78 27.41 -21.61
C GLN A 220 15.67 26.97 -20.14
N ASP A 221 16.82 26.83 -19.48
CA ASP A 221 16.90 26.88 -18.03
C ASP A 221 16.80 28.37 -17.66
N ASP A 222 15.59 28.89 -17.53
CA ASP A 222 15.42 29.95 -16.54
C ASP A 222 15.46 29.23 -15.18
N ASP A 223 16.25 29.68 -14.21
CA ASP A 223 16.37 29.04 -12.88
C ASP A 223 15.05 29.07 -12.06
N LEU A 224 13.90 29.17 -12.73
CA LEU A 224 12.55 29.22 -12.18
C LEU A 224 12.01 27.80 -11.91
N TRP A 225 11.35 27.66 -10.77
CA TRP A 225 10.65 26.46 -10.39
C TRP A 225 9.35 26.30 -11.20
N HIS A 226 9.33 25.34 -12.14
CA HIS A 226 8.16 25.06 -13.00
C HIS A 226 7.25 23.93 -12.47
N GLY A 227 7.69 23.18 -11.46
CA GLY A 227 6.99 21.98 -10.97
C GLY A 227 6.60 21.01 -12.10
N ASN A 228 5.50 20.28 -11.94
CA ASN A 228 5.00 19.33 -12.94
C ASN A 228 4.23 20.00 -14.07
N THR A 229 4.27 21.33 -14.20
CA THR A 229 3.51 22.04 -15.25
C THR A 229 4.18 22.00 -16.62
N ARG A 230 5.48 21.62 -16.67
CA ARG A 230 6.25 21.55 -17.91
C ARG A 230 7.40 20.56 -17.79
N PHE A 231 7.68 19.83 -18.87
CA PHE A 231 8.94 19.09 -19.02
C PHE A 231 9.38 19.05 -20.49
N CYS A 232 10.65 18.73 -20.74
CA CYS A 232 11.20 18.65 -22.09
C CYS A 232 11.43 17.21 -22.53
N PHE A 233 11.41 16.98 -23.84
CA PHE A 233 11.52 15.66 -24.47
C PHE A 233 12.62 15.63 -25.54
N HIS A 234 13.09 14.43 -25.90
CA HIS A 234 14.08 14.23 -26.95
C HIS A 234 13.45 14.21 -28.35
N ALA A 235 14.26 14.50 -29.37
CA ALA A 235 13.79 14.40 -30.75
C ALA A 235 13.39 12.94 -31.07
N GLY A 236 12.13 12.74 -31.49
CA GLY A 236 11.58 11.41 -31.80
C GLY A 236 10.63 10.85 -30.75
N ASP A 237 10.56 11.44 -29.54
CA ASP A 237 9.74 10.93 -28.44
C ASP A 237 8.22 11.07 -28.68
N LEU A 238 7.80 11.91 -29.62
CA LEU A 238 6.41 12.14 -29.95
C LEU A 238 6.06 11.44 -31.26
N PRO A 239 5.43 10.24 -31.21
CA PRO A 239 5.01 9.53 -32.42
C PRO A 239 3.76 10.15 -33.05
N ILE A 240 3.09 11.06 -32.35
CA ILE A 240 1.84 11.70 -32.75
C ILE A 240 2.05 13.16 -33.15
N SER A 241 1.09 13.70 -33.92
CA SER A 241 1.07 15.12 -34.30
C SER A 241 1.08 16.05 -33.07
N LYS A 242 1.23 17.36 -33.28
CA LYS A 242 1.20 18.39 -32.21
C LYS A 242 -0.13 18.47 -31.42
N ASN A 243 -1.05 17.52 -31.61
CA ASN A 243 -2.35 17.51 -30.97
C ASN A 243 -2.25 17.00 -29.53
N ALA A 244 -2.50 17.89 -28.57
CA ALA A 244 -2.57 17.57 -27.15
C ALA A 244 -3.94 16.99 -26.71
N ALA A 245 -4.96 17.02 -27.57
CA ALA A 245 -6.32 16.68 -27.16
C ALA A 245 -6.43 15.24 -26.64
N GLY A 246 -6.82 15.10 -25.37
CA GLY A 246 -6.99 13.81 -24.68
C GLY A 246 -5.70 13.16 -24.19
N LEU A 247 -4.53 13.71 -24.54
CA LEU A 247 -3.24 13.15 -24.19
C LEU A 247 -2.94 13.33 -22.69
N VAL A 248 -2.41 12.28 -22.06
CA VAL A 248 -1.99 12.28 -20.65
C VAL A 248 -0.56 11.77 -20.56
N ALA A 249 0.30 12.48 -19.84
CA ALA A 249 1.65 12.03 -19.52
C ALA A 249 1.67 11.36 -18.15
N HIS A 250 2.14 10.10 -18.10
CA HIS A 250 2.35 9.37 -16.86
C HIS A 250 3.84 9.43 -16.55
N ILE A 251 4.21 10.01 -15.42
CA ILE A 251 5.59 10.36 -15.09
C ILE A 251 6.00 9.73 -13.77
N VAL A 252 7.24 9.25 -13.69
CA VAL A 252 7.91 8.92 -12.42
C VAL A 252 9.03 9.92 -12.19
N GLY A 253 9.02 10.57 -11.03
CA GLY A 253 9.93 11.67 -10.71
C GLY A 253 10.00 11.91 -9.20
N GLY A 254 10.32 13.13 -8.80
CA GLY A 254 10.35 13.50 -7.38
C GLY A 254 10.52 15.00 -7.20
N PHE A 255 11.25 15.43 -6.18
CA PHE A 255 11.43 16.85 -5.84
C PHE A 255 12.60 17.51 -6.57
N HIS A 256 13.62 16.73 -6.94
CA HIS A 256 14.82 17.19 -7.63
C HIS A 256 15.21 16.22 -8.75
N PRO A 257 16.05 16.64 -9.72
CA PRO A 257 16.57 15.72 -10.73
C PRO A 257 17.15 14.46 -10.09
N GLY A 258 16.67 13.29 -10.52
CA GLY A 258 17.13 12.00 -10.03
C GLY A 258 16.47 11.46 -8.75
N SER A 259 15.52 12.15 -8.10
CA SER A 259 14.97 11.66 -6.82
C SER A 259 13.86 10.59 -6.92
N GLN A 260 13.29 10.32 -8.11
CA GLN A 260 12.44 9.17 -8.51
C GLN A 260 11.63 8.41 -7.43
N TRP A 261 10.94 9.13 -6.54
CA TRP A 261 10.25 8.57 -5.38
C TRP A 261 8.73 8.50 -5.53
N GLY A 262 8.15 9.06 -6.59
CA GLY A 262 6.70 9.04 -6.82
C GLY A 262 6.32 9.11 -8.29
N SER A 263 5.02 9.11 -8.55
CA SER A 263 4.47 9.20 -9.92
C SER A 263 3.31 10.19 -10.02
N ASP A 264 3.06 10.72 -11.22
CA ASP A 264 1.95 11.62 -11.50
C ASP A 264 1.31 11.32 -12.86
N THR A 265 0.01 11.62 -12.99
CA THR A 265 -0.75 11.48 -14.25
C THR A 265 -1.22 12.87 -14.69
N LEU A 266 -0.59 13.39 -15.73
CA LEU A 266 -0.62 14.81 -16.08
C LEU A 266 -1.33 15.03 -17.42
N PRO A 267 -2.57 15.57 -17.44
CA PRO A 267 -3.22 15.96 -18.69
C PRO A 267 -2.37 16.97 -19.45
N VAL A 268 -2.11 16.71 -20.74
CA VAL A 268 -1.31 17.58 -21.59
C VAL A 268 -2.16 18.74 -22.09
N VAL A 269 -1.64 19.96 -21.90
CA VAL A 269 -2.27 21.21 -22.35
C VAL A 269 -1.82 21.58 -23.74
N SER A 270 -0.51 21.53 -23.99
CA SER A 270 0.08 21.90 -25.28
C SER A 270 1.44 21.25 -25.49
N ILE A 271 1.81 21.10 -26.76
CA ILE A 271 3.10 20.57 -27.21
C ILE A 271 3.83 21.68 -27.97
N ASP A 272 4.92 22.17 -27.39
CA ASP A 272 5.84 23.09 -28.04
C ASP A 272 6.96 22.30 -28.72
N THR A 273 6.80 22.03 -30.01
CA THR A 273 7.80 21.30 -30.80
C THR A 273 9.07 22.12 -31.05
N ALA A 274 9.00 23.45 -31.01
CA ALA A 274 10.18 24.29 -31.29
C ALA A 274 11.18 24.20 -30.14
N ASN A 275 10.65 24.24 -28.90
CA ASN A 275 11.45 24.11 -27.68
C ASN A 275 11.48 22.67 -27.11
N ARG A 276 10.84 21.71 -27.79
CA ARG A 276 10.64 20.32 -27.35
C ARG A 276 10.14 20.23 -25.90
N ALA A 277 9.05 20.94 -25.62
CA ALA A 277 8.42 20.97 -24.30
C ALA A 277 6.97 20.50 -24.36
N ILE A 278 6.55 19.78 -23.32
CA ILE A 278 5.16 19.44 -23.03
C ILE A 278 4.73 20.27 -21.84
N ASN A 279 3.62 21.00 -21.98
CA ASN A 279 2.98 21.71 -20.87
C ASN A 279 1.80 20.90 -20.38
N THR A 280 1.61 20.79 -19.06
CA THR A 280 0.58 19.95 -18.44
C THR A 280 -0.27 20.73 -17.44
N GLN A 281 -1.39 20.14 -17.02
CA GLN A 281 -2.26 20.65 -15.95
C GLN A 281 -1.74 20.32 -14.53
N GLY A 282 -0.50 19.85 -14.39
CA GLY A 282 0.08 19.43 -13.11
C GLY A 282 0.18 20.53 -12.05
N THR A 283 0.69 20.16 -10.87
CA THR A 283 0.87 21.09 -9.74
C THR A 283 2.32 21.46 -9.50
N GLY A 284 2.54 22.58 -8.81
CA GLY A 284 3.87 23.05 -8.42
C GLY A 284 4.57 22.24 -7.32
N TYR A 285 3.95 21.18 -6.77
CA TYR A 285 4.53 20.44 -5.63
C TYR A 285 5.58 19.40 -6.03
N PHE A 286 5.50 18.86 -7.24
CA PHE A 286 6.35 17.76 -7.72
C PHE A 286 7.06 18.20 -8.98
N PHE A 287 8.17 17.54 -9.31
CA PHE A 287 9.05 17.94 -10.39
C PHE A 287 9.26 16.81 -11.41
N THR A 288 9.27 17.21 -12.69
CA THR A 288 9.67 16.36 -13.81
C THR A 288 10.99 16.90 -14.36
N ALA A 289 12.02 16.06 -14.33
CA ALA A 289 13.40 16.42 -14.57
C ALA A 289 13.98 15.78 -15.83
N GLU A 290 15.19 16.20 -16.20
CA GLU A 290 16.07 15.32 -16.99
C GLU A 290 16.17 13.93 -16.33
N GLY A 291 15.95 12.89 -17.12
CA GLY A 291 15.96 11.50 -16.67
C GLY A 291 14.66 11.03 -16.00
N SER A 292 13.67 11.88 -15.74
CA SER A 292 12.35 11.40 -15.30
C SER A 292 11.76 10.50 -16.38
N ARG A 293 11.43 9.26 -16.02
CA ARG A 293 10.81 8.32 -16.96
C ARG A 293 9.33 8.61 -17.13
N TYR A 294 8.84 8.53 -18.35
CA TYR A 294 7.44 8.78 -18.67
C TYR A 294 6.93 7.94 -19.84
N PHE A 295 5.60 7.91 -19.99
CA PHE A 295 4.91 7.46 -21.19
C PHE A 295 3.65 8.31 -21.42
N LEU A 296 3.07 8.21 -22.61
CA LEU A 296 1.89 8.95 -23.02
C LEU A 296 0.71 8.01 -23.20
N THR A 297 -0.50 8.42 -22.82
CA THR A 297 -1.76 7.71 -23.09
C THR A 297 -2.83 8.66 -23.62
N GLY A 298 -3.99 8.12 -24.02
CA GLY A 298 -5.21 8.91 -24.22
C GLY A 298 -5.46 9.37 -25.66
N ALA A 299 -4.69 8.89 -26.63
CA ALA A 299 -4.90 9.19 -28.05
C ALA A 299 -5.11 7.91 -28.89
N ALA A 300 -6.05 7.98 -29.84
CA ALA A 300 -6.40 6.86 -30.73
C ALA A 300 -5.20 6.32 -31.52
N ALA A 301 -4.27 7.20 -31.86
CA ALA A 301 -3.07 6.88 -32.62
C ALA A 301 -2.05 6.04 -31.82
N LEU A 302 -2.21 5.93 -30.50
CA LEU A 302 -1.37 5.10 -29.64
C LEU A 302 -1.91 3.68 -29.50
N LEU A 303 -3.12 3.38 -30.01
CA LEU A 303 -3.69 2.04 -29.97
C LEU A 303 -3.06 1.22 -31.10
N ASP A 304 -2.01 0.47 -30.81
CA ASP A 304 -1.24 -0.28 -31.81
C ASP A 304 -0.69 -1.64 -31.36
N ALA A 305 -0.83 -2.01 -30.08
CA ALA A 305 -0.33 -3.28 -29.55
C ALA A 305 -1.45 -4.19 -28.99
N PRO A 306 -1.23 -5.53 -28.99
CA PRO A 306 -2.13 -6.46 -28.32
C PRO A 306 -2.25 -6.18 -26.82
N GLY A 307 -3.47 -6.30 -26.28
CA GLY A 307 -3.83 -5.96 -24.91
C GLY A 307 -4.18 -4.48 -24.70
N GLU A 308 -4.10 -3.65 -25.75
CA GLU A 308 -4.40 -2.22 -25.63
C GLU A 308 -5.86 -1.88 -25.91
N TRP A 309 -6.37 -0.86 -25.22
CA TRP A 309 -7.69 -0.28 -25.44
C TRP A 309 -7.68 1.24 -25.52
N TRP A 310 -8.67 1.81 -26.20
CA TRP A 310 -8.92 3.25 -26.25
C TRP A 310 -10.43 3.53 -26.31
N TYR A 311 -10.88 4.59 -25.64
CA TYR A 311 -12.27 5.01 -25.63
C TYR A 311 -12.45 6.36 -26.32
N ASP A 312 -13.22 6.39 -27.41
CA ASP A 312 -13.63 7.61 -28.10
C ASP A 312 -14.85 8.21 -27.40
N ARG A 313 -14.60 9.14 -26.48
CA ARG A 313 -15.65 9.88 -25.75
C ARG A 313 -16.64 10.58 -26.68
N THR A 314 -16.19 11.05 -27.85
CA THR A 314 -17.05 11.81 -28.77
C THR A 314 -18.03 10.91 -29.51
N LYS A 315 -17.63 9.65 -29.76
CA LYS A 315 -18.47 8.65 -30.43
C LYS A 315 -19.17 7.68 -29.47
N GLY A 316 -18.78 7.65 -28.20
CA GLY A 316 -19.25 6.63 -27.24
C GLY A 316 -18.86 5.23 -27.72
N GLN A 317 -17.58 5.05 -28.06
CA GLN A 317 -17.07 3.82 -28.67
C GLN A 317 -15.78 3.37 -28.00
N LEU A 318 -15.71 2.09 -27.66
CA LEU A 318 -14.51 1.44 -27.12
C LEU A 318 -13.85 0.60 -28.21
N ASP A 319 -12.55 0.79 -28.40
CA ASP A 319 -11.69 0.02 -29.29
C ASP A 319 -10.70 -0.79 -28.46
N TYR A 320 -10.49 -2.06 -28.80
CA TYR A 320 -9.57 -2.96 -28.09
C TYR A 320 -8.86 -3.91 -29.06
N ILE A 321 -7.60 -4.23 -28.80
CA ILE A 321 -6.82 -5.23 -29.54
C ILE A 321 -6.62 -6.44 -28.61
N PRO A 322 -7.29 -7.59 -28.83
CA PRO A 322 -7.11 -8.77 -27.97
C PRO A 322 -5.71 -9.35 -28.08
N THR A 323 -5.17 -9.85 -26.96
CA THR A 323 -3.83 -10.48 -26.92
C THR A 323 -3.77 -11.79 -27.71
N ASP A 324 -4.86 -12.54 -27.76
CA ASP A 324 -4.99 -13.84 -28.44
C ASP A 324 -5.78 -13.78 -29.76
N GLY A 325 -6.18 -12.57 -30.18
CA GLY A 325 -6.99 -12.33 -31.39
C GLY A 325 -8.48 -12.67 -31.27
N LEU A 326 -8.97 -13.17 -30.12
CA LEU A 326 -10.37 -13.59 -29.94
C LEU A 326 -11.00 -12.98 -28.67
N LEU A 327 -12.05 -12.18 -28.84
CA LEU A 327 -12.79 -11.61 -27.71
C LEU A 327 -13.99 -12.48 -27.26
N THR A 328 -14.30 -13.55 -28.00
CA THR A 328 -15.64 -14.16 -28.03
C THR A 328 -16.02 -14.99 -26.81
N SER A 329 -15.10 -15.27 -25.87
CA SER A 329 -15.36 -16.07 -24.67
C SER A 329 -15.25 -15.31 -23.35
N SER A 330 -14.86 -14.04 -23.37
CA SER A 330 -14.49 -13.30 -22.16
C SER A 330 -15.46 -12.14 -21.89
N THR A 331 -15.94 -12.02 -20.65
CA THR A 331 -16.71 -10.85 -20.21
C THR A 331 -15.81 -9.62 -20.18
N ALA A 332 -16.25 -8.53 -20.79
CA ALA A 332 -15.59 -7.22 -20.74
C ALA A 332 -16.36 -6.26 -19.83
N VAL A 333 -15.71 -5.61 -18.88
CA VAL A 333 -16.30 -4.61 -17.98
C VAL A 333 -15.53 -3.29 -18.12
N ALA A 334 -16.25 -2.19 -18.29
CA ALA A 334 -15.68 -0.86 -18.27
C ALA A 334 -15.79 -0.28 -16.85
N GLY A 335 -14.67 -0.06 -16.17
CA GLY A 335 -14.63 0.52 -14.83
C GLY A 335 -14.85 2.03 -14.88
N ILE A 336 -15.91 2.50 -14.23
CA ILE A 336 -16.32 3.93 -14.22
C ILE A 336 -16.50 4.51 -12.81
N LEU A 337 -16.51 3.65 -11.79
CA LEU A 337 -16.74 4.01 -10.39
C LEU A 337 -15.46 3.81 -9.56
N PRO A 338 -14.92 4.88 -8.94
CA PRO A 338 -13.84 4.76 -7.97
C PRO A 338 -14.36 4.41 -6.56
N THR A 339 -15.67 4.54 -6.33
CA THR A 339 -16.34 4.21 -5.07
C THR A 339 -17.62 3.45 -5.33
N PHE A 340 -17.80 2.34 -4.62
CA PHE A 340 -18.93 1.44 -4.74
C PHE A 340 -19.87 1.70 -3.57
N PHE A 341 -19.35 1.66 -2.34
CA PHE A 341 -20.06 2.02 -1.13
C PHE A 341 -19.49 3.29 -0.54
N ARG A 342 -20.36 4.27 -0.27
CA ARG A 342 -20.01 5.49 0.46
C ARG A 342 -20.82 5.52 1.76
N LEU A 343 -20.14 5.46 2.90
CA LEU A 343 -20.71 5.55 4.24
C LEU A 343 -20.40 6.95 4.76
N ASP A 344 -21.44 7.75 4.99
CA ASP A 344 -21.34 9.17 5.35
C ASP A 344 -22.17 9.42 6.62
N GLY A 345 -21.53 9.37 7.79
CA GLY A 345 -22.22 9.37 9.08
C GLY A 345 -22.89 8.04 9.45
N ALA A 346 -22.51 6.93 8.81
CA ALA A 346 -23.22 5.65 8.91
C ALA A 346 -22.64 4.74 10.02
N ASP A 347 -22.77 5.19 11.27
CA ASP A 347 -22.13 4.56 12.43
C ASP A 347 -22.51 3.09 12.64
N GLY A 348 -21.54 2.28 13.08
CA GLY A 348 -21.75 0.91 13.51
C GLY A 348 -22.16 -0.07 12.40
N MET A 349 -22.12 0.36 11.14
CA MET A 349 -22.41 -0.51 9.99
C MET A 349 -21.42 -1.67 9.88
N VAL A 350 -21.87 -2.78 9.32
CA VAL A 350 -21.03 -3.95 9.01
C VAL A 350 -21.13 -4.27 7.54
N VAL A 351 -19.99 -4.35 6.85
CA VAL A 351 -19.88 -4.81 5.46
C VAL A 351 -19.02 -6.06 5.43
N SER A 352 -19.60 -7.19 5.00
CA SER A 352 -18.88 -8.46 5.08
C SER A 352 -19.08 -9.45 3.93
N GLY A 353 -17.98 -10.11 3.55
CA GLY A 353 -18.01 -11.24 2.62
C GLY A 353 -18.33 -10.88 1.17
N LEU A 354 -18.31 -9.58 0.83
CA LEU A 354 -18.62 -9.10 -0.52
C LEU A 354 -17.34 -9.02 -1.37
N GLN A 355 -17.50 -9.08 -2.68
CA GLN A 355 -16.42 -8.79 -3.63
C GLN A 355 -16.67 -7.46 -4.33
N PHE A 356 -15.65 -6.62 -4.44
CA PHE A 356 -15.68 -5.34 -5.16
C PHE A 356 -14.61 -5.38 -6.25
N ARG A 357 -15.02 -5.25 -7.52
CA ARG A 357 -14.12 -5.43 -8.67
C ARG A 357 -14.38 -4.43 -9.79
N ASP A 358 -13.38 -4.28 -10.65
CA ASP A 358 -13.49 -3.62 -11.95
C ASP A 358 -13.94 -2.15 -11.85
N GLY A 359 -13.22 -1.40 -11.01
CA GLY A 359 -13.47 0.01 -10.72
C GLY A 359 -12.60 0.95 -11.57
N ASP A 360 -12.86 2.25 -11.39
CA ASP A 360 -12.01 3.32 -11.91
C ASP A 360 -10.74 3.46 -11.05
N PRO A 361 -9.55 3.70 -11.65
CA PRO A 361 -8.28 3.71 -10.92
C PRO A 361 -8.07 4.95 -10.04
N ARG A 362 -8.93 5.97 -10.08
CA ARG A 362 -8.79 7.19 -9.24
C ARG A 362 -8.83 6.86 -7.74
N GLY A 363 -8.02 7.55 -6.95
CA GLY A 363 -8.07 7.44 -5.48
C GLY A 363 -6.78 7.64 -4.71
N SER A 364 -5.62 7.63 -5.35
CA SER A 364 -4.33 7.82 -4.67
C SER A 364 -3.43 8.83 -5.34
N GLY A 365 -4.00 9.84 -5.99
CA GLY A 365 -3.15 10.85 -6.62
C GLY A 365 -2.45 11.75 -5.57
N LYS A 366 -1.71 12.72 -6.08
CA LYS A 366 -0.59 13.32 -5.36
C LYS A 366 -0.94 14.10 -4.09
N PHE A 367 0.07 14.33 -3.26
CA PHE A 367 0.06 15.38 -2.24
C PHE A 367 -0.50 16.71 -2.75
N GLY A 368 -1.35 17.34 -1.94
CA GLY A 368 -2.01 18.60 -2.28
C GLY A 368 -3.09 18.51 -3.37
N THR A 369 -3.68 17.33 -3.60
CA THR A 369 -4.82 17.18 -4.53
C THR A 369 -5.98 16.38 -3.90
N ASP A 370 -7.22 16.65 -4.34
CA ASP A 370 -8.45 15.96 -3.94
C ASP A 370 -8.56 14.53 -4.51
N THR A 371 -7.54 14.10 -5.26
CA THR A 371 -7.53 12.77 -5.88
C THR A 371 -7.24 11.65 -4.89
N ARG A 372 -6.98 11.97 -3.61
CA ARG A 372 -6.89 11.00 -2.50
C ARG A 372 -8.24 10.67 -1.87
N SER A 373 -9.31 11.32 -2.31
CA SER A 373 -10.64 11.21 -1.73
C SER A 373 -11.47 10.05 -2.31
N PHE A 374 -10.87 8.90 -2.67
CA PHE A 374 -11.66 7.75 -3.14
C PHE A 374 -11.26 6.46 -2.44
N GLY A 375 -12.10 5.45 -2.63
CA GLY A 375 -11.99 4.09 -2.10
C GLY A 375 -13.20 3.29 -2.57
N ALA A 376 -13.00 2.02 -2.94
CA ALA A 376 -14.09 1.14 -3.34
C ALA A 376 -15.14 1.05 -2.22
N ILE A 377 -14.66 1.00 -0.97
CA ILE A 377 -15.44 1.33 0.22
C ILE A 377 -14.87 2.62 0.82
N ARG A 378 -15.69 3.67 0.86
CA ARG A 378 -15.33 4.97 1.44
C ARG A 378 -16.18 5.25 2.68
N LEU A 379 -15.52 5.61 3.78
CA LEU A 379 -16.12 6.03 5.04
C LEU A 379 -15.70 7.48 5.32
N ASP A 380 -16.69 8.32 5.59
CA ASP A 380 -16.51 9.67 6.11
C ASP A 380 -17.37 9.81 7.37
N HIS A 381 -16.77 10.27 8.48
CA HIS A 381 -17.46 10.52 9.75
C HIS A 381 -18.32 9.35 10.25
N SER A 382 -17.85 8.11 10.07
CA SER A 382 -18.65 6.90 10.34
C SER A 382 -17.96 6.03 11.40
N ASP A 383 -18.40 6.17 12.65
CA ASP A 383 -17.74 5.57 13.81
C ASP A 383 -18.16 4.10 14.01
N GLY A 384 -17.24 3.25 14.50
CA GLY A 384 -17.52 1.86 14.87
C GLY A 384 -17.86 0.92 13.70
N VAL A 385 -17.59 1.33 12.46
CA VAL A 385 -17.83 0.52 11.25
C VAL A 385 -16.92 -0.70 11.21
N ARG A 386 -17.43 -1.82 10.68
CA ARG A 386 -16.72 -3.10 10.58
C ARG A 386 -16.68 -3.58 9.13
N LEU A 387 -15.48 -3.67 8.55
CA LEU A 387 -15.24 -4.16 7.19
C LEU A 387 -14.52 -5.50 7.27
N LEU A 388 -15.27 -6.59 7.05
CA LEU A 388 -14.89 -7.93 7.47
C LEU A 388 -14.90 -8.93 6.32
N GLY A 389 -13.78 -9.58 5.99
CA GLY A 389 -13.82 -10.72 5.07
C GLY A 389 -14.16 -10.36 3.62
N ASN A 390 -13.98 -9.10 3.21
CA ASN A 390 -14.28 -8.67 1.84
C ASN A 390 -13.09 -8.95 0.91
N SER A 391 -13.37 -9.11 -0.39
CA SER A 391 -12.36 -9.14 -1.44
C SER A 391 -12.49 -7.89 -2.29
N ILE A 392 -11.40 -7.16 -2.48
CA ILE A 392 -11.38 -5.91 -3.24
C ILE A 392 -10.23 -6.00 -4.23
N ASP A 393 -10.51 -5.91 -5.52
CA ASP A 393 -9.52 -6.15 -6.57
C ASP A 393 -9.79 -5.27 -7.77
N ASN A 394 -8.78 -4.93 -8.58
CA ASN A 394 -8.99 -4.12 -9.80
C ASN A 394 -9.70 -2.77 -9.54
N VAL A 395 -9.31 -2.04 -8.50
CA VAL A 395 -9.91 -0.74 -8.13
C VAL A 395 -8.86 0.36 -7.93
N GLY A 396 -9.30 1.61 -7.83
CA GLY A 396 -8.43 2.74 -7.53
C GLY A 396 -7.79 2.70 -6.14
N VAL A 397 -8.61 2.64 -5.10
CA VAL A 397 -8.21 2.43 -3.69
C VAL A 397 -9.12 1.38 -3.10
N GLY A 398 -8.58 0.51 -2.25
CA GLY A 398 -9.38 -0.54 -1.62
C GLY A 398 -10.38 0.04 -0.61
N ILE A 399 -9.89 0.47 0.54
CA ILE A 399 -10.68 1.03 1.63
C ILE A 399 -10.15 2.41 1.99
N HIS A 400 -11.04 3.40 2.07
CA HIS A 400 -10.72 4.75 2.49
C HIS A 400 -11.54 5.11 3.74
N VAL A 401 -10.86 5.46 4.83
CA VAL A 401 -11.46 5.92 6.07
C VAL A 401 -10.99 7.32 6.38
N SER A 402 -11.93 8.26 6.47
CA SER A 402 -11.65 9.63 6.86
C SER A 402 -12.47 10.02 8.08
N GLU A 403 -11.80 10.68 9.03
CA GLU A 403 -12.42 11.37 10.17
C GLU A 403 -13.39 10.48 10.97
N SER A 404 -12.99 9.23 11.20
CA SER A 404 -13.84 8.20 11.82
C SER A 404 -13.13 7.50 12.98
N LYS A 405 -13.90 7.00 13.94
CA LYS A 405 -13.40 6.38 15.17
C LYS A 405 -13.72 4.90 15.25
N ASP A 406 -12.85 4.13 15.91
CA ASP A 406 -13.08 2.72 16.25
C ASP A 406 -13.44 1.82 15.04
N VAL A 407 -12.97 2.19 13.85
CA VAL A 407 -13.19 1.40 12.62
C VAL A 407 -12.35 0.13 12.67
N LEU A 408 -12.98 -1.00 12.35
CA LEU A 408 -12.32 -2.29 12.25
C LEU A 408 -12.27 -2.75 10.79
N ILE A 409 -11.06 -3.00 10.29
CA ILE A 409 -10.79 -3.56 8.97
C ILE A 409 -10.06 -4.88 9.18
N ALA A 410 -10.76 -6.01 9.01
CA ALA A 410 -10.19 -7.30 9.34
C ALA A 410 -10.49 -8.43 8.35
N GLY A 411 -9.47 -9.23 8.08
CA GLY A 411 -9.61 -10.42 7.24
C GLY A 411 -9.99 -10.11 5.80
N ASN A 412 -9.67 -8.93 5.26
CA ASN A 412 -9.96 -8.61 3.86
C ASN A 412 -8.80 -9.06 2.96
N VAL A 413 -9.11 -9.33 1.68
CA VAL A 413 -8.13 -9.51 0.60
C VAL A 413 -8.20 -8.28 -0.29
N ILE A 414 -7.08 -7.58 -0.47
CA ILE A 414 -7.03 -6.34 -1.27
C ILE A 414 -5.87 -6.46 -2.27
N GLY A 415 -6.22 -6.55 -3.56
CA GLY A 415 -5.30 -6.90 -4.65
C GLY A 415 -5.40 -5.96 -5.86
N ASP A 416 -4.37 -5.97 -6.71
CA ASP A 416 -4.34 -5.26 -8.00
C ASP A 416 -4.89 -3.82 -7.96
N VAL A 417 -4.50 -3.08 -6.92
CA VAL A 417 -5.01 -1.74 -6.63
C VAL A 417 -4.15 -0.70 -7.35
N ALA A 418 -4.80 0.24 -8.05
CA ALA A 418 -4.10 1.31 -8.76
C ALA A 418 -3.27 2.19 -7.80
N GLY A 419 -3.82 2.43 -6.62
CA GLY A 419 -3.32 3.29 -5.55
C GLY A 419 -2.99 2.55 -4.25
N ASN A 420 -3.39 3.13 -3.11
CA ASN A 420 -3.29 2.57 -1.77
C ASN A 420 -4.29 1.43 -1.53
N GLY A 421 -3.88 0.41 -0.78
CA GLY A 421 -4.79 -0.66 -0.35
C GLY A 421 -5.81 -0.17 0.68
N ILE A 422 -5.31 0.32 1.82
CA ILE A 422 -6.11 0.92 2.89
C ILE A 422 -5.57 2.31 3.21
N TYR A 423 -6.42 3.32 3.26
CA TYR A 423 -6.11 4.64 3.79
C TYR A 423 -6.94 4.93 5.04
N VAL A 424 -6.30 5.39 6.11
CA VAL A 424 -6.97 5.88 7.33
C VAL A 424 -6.45 7.26 7.70
N GLY A 425 -7.31 8.26 7.71
CA GLY A 425 -6.87 9.58 8.12
C GLY A 425 -7.90 10.67 8.00
N THR A 426 -7.55 11.66 7.20
CA THR A 426 -8.31 12.90 7.04
C THR A 426 -8.82 13.05 5.61
N THR A 427 -9.94 13.76 5.47
CA THR A 427 -10.45 14.17 4.16
C THR A 427 -9.48 15.17 3.54
N TYR A 428 -9.30 15.12 2.22
CA TYR A 428 -8.51 16.15 1.56
C TYR A 428 -9.05 17.56 1.85
N GLY A 429 -8.16 18.49 2.18
CA GLY A 429 -8.51 19.87 2.50
C GLY A 429 -9.06 20.07 3.91
N SER A 430 -9.27 19.00 4.68
CA SER A 430 -9.50 19.05 6.12
C SER A 430 -8.24 18.60 6.88
N PHE A 431 -8.32 18.67 8.22
CA PHE A 431 -7.39 18.06 9.16
C PHE A 431 -8.15 17.40 10.31
N GLY A 432 -9.36 16.90 10.04
CA GLY A 432 -10.09 16.09 10.99
C GLY A 432 -9.37 14.77 11.23
N LYS A 433 -9.45 14.25 12.45
CA LYS A 433 -8.69 13.06 12.85
C LYS A 433 -9.53 11.79 12.83
N SER A 434 -8.89 10.70 12.42
CA SER A 434 -9.37 9.35 12.74
C SER A 434 -8.75 8.88 14.06
N ASP A 435 -9.43 7.99 14.78
CA ASP A 435 -8.95 7.53 16.10
C ASP A 435 -9.30 6.06 16.36
N GLY A 436 -8.39 5.30 16.96
CA GLY A 436 -8.66 3.94 17.44
C GLY A 436 -8.88 2.88 16.35
N ALA A 437 -8.52 3.17 15.09
CA ALA A 437 -8.70 2.24 13.98
C ALA A 437 -7.85 0.96 14.17
N LYS A 438 -8.43 -0.20 13.81
CA LYS A 438 -7.80 -1.52 13.91
C LYS A 438 -7.76 -2.19 12.54
N ILE A 439 -6.55 -2.44 12.04
CA ILE A 439 -6.31 -3.07 10.73
C ILE A 439 -5.63 -4.41 10.98
N LEU A 440 -6.43 -5.48 10.96
CA LEU A 440 -6.05 -6.78 11.50
C LEU A 440 -6.14 -7.91 10.47
N SER A 441 -5.05 -8.63 10.27
CA SER A 441 -5.07 -9.89 9.51
C SER A 441 -5.64 -9.79 8.10
N ASN A 442 -5.36 -8.68 7.42
CA ASN A 442 -5.67 -8.53 6.00
C ASN A 442 -4.53 -9.10 5.15
N HIS A 443 -4.85 -9.59 3.96
CA HIS A 443 -3.88 -9.88 2.91
C HIS A 443 -3.97 -8.77 1.86
N ILE A 444 -2.87 -8.07 1.67
CA ILE A 444 -2.79 -6.90 0.80
C ILE A 444 -1.65 -7.16 -0.19
N HIS A 445 -1.94 -7.19 -1.49
CA HIS A 445 -0.94 -7.54 -2.49
C HIS A 445 -1.06 -6.69 -3.76
N ASP A 446 0.04 -6.55 -4.49
CA ASP A 446 0.08 -5.91 -5.81
C ASP A 446 -0.49 -4.48 -5.79
N ILE A 447 0.13 -3.63 -4.96
CA ILE A 447 -0.32 -2.27 -4.66
C ILE A 447 0.47 -1.23 -5.44
N GLY A 448 -0.21 -0.17 -5.87
CA GLY A 448 0.40 0.92 -6.64
C GLY A 448 0.58 0.56 -8.11
N ARG A 449 -0.44 -0.06 -8.72
CA ARG A 449 -0.39 -0.53 -10.11
C ARG A 449 -0.51 0.59 -11.16
N VAL A 450 -0.82 1.82 -10.72
CA VAL A 450 -0.86 3.05 -11.54
C VAL A 450 -0.14 4.19 -10.82
N TYR A 451 -0.43 4.38 -9.52
CA TYR A 451 0.19 5.41 -8.69
C TYR A 451 1.22 4.78 -7.76
N PHE A 452 2.48 5.21 -7.86
CA PHE A 452 3.59 4.63 -7.12
C PHE A 452 3.82 5.26 -5.76
N GLU A 453 3.34 6.49 -5.53
CA GLU A 453 3.40 7.15 -4.23
C GLU A 453 2.33 6.60 -3.27
N THR A 454 2.48 5.35 -2.87
CA THR A 454 1.43 4.57 -2.21
C THR A 454 1.96 3.58 -1.19
N ALA A 455 1.06 3.09 -0.35
CA ALA A 455 1.31 2.02 0.59
C ALA A 455 0.19 0.96 0.54
N GLY A 456 0.52 -0.27 0.93
CA GLY A 456 -0.51 -1.26 1.25
C GLY A 456 -1.46 -0.74 2.34
N ILE A 457 -0.89 -0.12 3.38
CA ILE A 457 -1.63 0.59 4.43
C ILE A 457 -1.02 1.98 4.61
N TRP A 458 -1.83 3.02 4.37
CA TRP A 458 -1.50 4.41 4.62
C TRP A 458 -2.27 4.97 5.81
N PHE A 459 -1.62 5.77 6.68
CA PHE A 459 -2.31 6.54 7.70
C PHE A 459 -1.76 7.94 7.94
N GLN A 460 -2.62 8.91 8.23
CA GLN A 460 -2.27 10.33 8.43
C GLN A 460 -3.32 10.97 9.33
N ALA A 461 -2.97 11.98 10.14
CA ALA A 461 -3.95 12.63 11.03
C ALA A 461 -4.79 11.61 11.81
N ALA A 462 -4.13 10.62 12.41
CA ALA A 462 -4.76 9.49 13.05
C ALA A 462 -4.06 9.17 14.38
N ASP A 463 -4.83 8.98 15.45
CA ASP A 463 -4.30 8.60 16.76
C ASP A 463 -4.72 7.17 17.12
N ASN A 464 -3.97 6.52 18.01
CA ASN A 464 -4.29 5.21 18.60
C ASN A 464 -4.54 4.07 17.58
N ILE A 465 -3.87 4.13 16.42
CA ILE A 465 -4.04 3.13 15.36
C ILE A 465 -3.28 1.83 15.68
N ARG A 466 -3.92 0.68 15.46
CA ARG A 466 -3.28 -0.64 15.57
C ARG A 466 -3.29 -1.37 14.24
N ILE A 467 -2.11 -1.66 13.72
CA ILE A 467 -1.90 -2.39 12.46
C ILE A 467 -1.18 -3.69 12.79
N ALA A 468 -1.89 -4.82 12.77
CA ALA A 468 -1.32 -6.08 13.24
C ALA A 468 -1.70 -7.32 12.43
N HIS A 469 -0.76 -8.26 12.35
CA HIS A 469 -0.94 -9.57 11.72
C HIS A 469 -1.33 -9.54 10.24
N ASN A 470 -1.07 -8.42 9.54
CA ASN A 470 -1.34 -8.33 8.11
C ASN A 470 -0.20 -8.96 7.31
N LEU A 471 -0.53 -9.54 6.15
CA LEU A 471 0.42 -9.92 5.11
C LEU A 471 0.35 -8.87 4.00
N VAL A 472 1.46 -8.17 3.74
CA VAL A 472 1.57 -7.14 2.71
C VAL A 472 2.65 -7.54 1.70
N GLU A 473 2.31 -7.67 0.43
CA GLU A 473 3.21 -8.19 -0.60
C GLU A 473 3.23 -7.32 -1.86
N ASN A 474 4.38 -7.23 -2.52
CA ASN A 474 4.53 -6.64 -3.86
C ASN A 474 3.98 -5.20 -3.96
N THR A 475 4.57 -4.27 -3.21
CA THR A 475 4.13 -2.86 -3.24
C THR A 475 5.05 -2.00 -4.09
N ALA A 476 4.46 -1.02 -4.78
CA ALA A 476 5.21 -0.07 -5.60
C ALA A 476 6.25 0.72 -4.79
N GLN A 477 5.88 1.20 -3.59
CA GLN A 477 6.76 1.99 -2.72
C GLN A 477 6.77 1.50 -1.28
N PHE A 478 5.64 1.59 -0.55
CA PHE A 478 5.60 1.21 0.87
C PHE A 478 4.72 0.00 1.17
N GLY A 479 5.09 -0.81 2.15
CA GLY A 479 4.18 -1.81 2.74
C GLY A 479 3.16 -1.10 3.65
N ILE A 480 3.67 -0.47 4.70
CA ILE A 480 2.92 0.35 5.65
C ILE A 480 3.60 1.72 5.73
N ALA A 481 2.86 2.81 5.53
CA ALA A 481 3.40 4.16 5.68
C ALA A 481 2.41 5.04 6.44
N GLY A 482 2.92 5.93 7.28
CA GLY A 482 2.06 6.95 7.85
C GLY A 482 2.77 7.94 8.74
N GLY A 483 2.00 8.81 9.38
CA GLY A 483 2.53 9.88 10.22
C GLY A 483 2.07 11.26 9.76
N SER A 484 2.73 12.28 10.29
CA SER A 484 2.49 13.69 9.95
C SER A 484 3.36 14.12 8.77
N LEU A 485 2.73 14.66 7.74
CA LEU A 485 3.36 15.17 6.53
C LEU A 485 3.44 16.70 6.51
N TRP A 486 2.57 17.38 7.25
CA TRP A 486 2.41 18.84 7.13
C TRP A 486 2.71 19.59 8.43
N GLY A 487 2.64 18.94 9.58
CA GLY A 487 2.89 19.57 10.88
C GLY A 487 1.89 19.15 11.96
N ALA A 488 1.72 19.98 12.98
CA ALA A 488 0.87 19.65 14.13
C ALA A 488 -0.60 19.36 13.77
N GLN A 489 -1.09 19.89 12.65
CA GLN A 489 -2.47 19.72 12.19
C GLN A 489 -2.79 18.30 11.72
N ASP A 490 -1.81 17.55 11.20
CA ASP A 490 -1.99 16.16 10.78
C ASP A 490 -1.23 15.18 11.68
N ALA A 491 -1.01 15.59 12.93
CA ALA A 491 -0.25 14.84 13.90
C ALA A 491 -0.85 13.45 14.16
N VAL A 492 0.05 12.50 14.37
CA VAL A 492 -0.20 11.08 14.64
C VAL A 492 0.47 10.72 15.95
N HIS A 493 -0.26 10.07 16.85
CA HIS A 493 0.25 9.55 18.11
C HIS A 493 -0.17 8.12 18.37
N ASP A 494 0.65 7.42 19.16
CA ASP A 494 0.33 6.11 19.73
C ASP A 494 0.00 5.04 18.67
N ALA A 495 0.64 5.11 17.50
CA ALA A 495 0.54 4.08 16.47
C ALA A 495 1.29 2.81 16.89
N VAL A 496 0.66 1.65 16.75
CA VAL A 496 1.25 0.33 17.04
C VAL A 496 1.22 -0.52 15.76
N ILE A 497 2.40 -0.77 15.20
CA ILE A 497 2.61 -1.60 14.00
C ILE A 497 3.32 -2.88 14.43
N GLU A 498 2.59 -4.00 14.52
CA GLU A 498 3.13 -5.22 15.12
C GLU A 498 2.76 -6.53 14.44
N HIS A 499 3.67 -7.49 14.45
CA HIS A 499 3.42 -8.84 13.93
C HIS A 499 2.95 -8.90 12.48
N ASN A 500 3.23 -7.88 11.67
CA ASN A 500 2.96 -7.91 10.24
C ASN A 500 4.08 -8.62 9.49
N GLU A 501 3.72 -9.24 8.38
CA GLU A 501 4.67 -9.80 7.42
C GLU A 501 4.63 -8.94 6.15
N ILE A 502 5.78 -8.40 5.76
CA ILE A 502 5.90 -7.54 4.58
C ILE A 502 6.96 -8.13 3.65
N ARG A 503 6.59 -8.40 2.41
CA ARG A 503 7.48 -8.99 1.40
C ARG A 503 7.52 -8.13 0.15
N ASN A 504 8.70 -7.96 -0.43
CA ASN A 504 8.88 -7.33 -1.73
C ASN A 504 8.27 -5.92 -1.81
N ALA A 505 8.52 -5.07 -0.81
CA ALA A 505 8.13 -3.66 -0.87
C ALA A 505 9.11 -2.85 -1.74
N ASN A 506 8.68 -1.68 -2.23
CA ASN A 506 9.48 -0.74 -3.01
C ASN A 506 9.96 -1.23 -4.39
N GLN A 507 9.08 -1.82 -5.18
CA GLN A 507 9.45 -2.42 -6.47
C GLN A 507 9.44 -1.42 -7.64
N GLN A 508 8.96 -0.19 -7.44
CA GLN A 508 8.73 0.78 -8.52
C GLN A 508 9.37 2.15 -8.27
N THR A 509 9.99 2.43 -7.12
CA THR A 509 10.59 3.75 -6.84
C THR A 509 12.00 3.67 -6.22
N ALA A 510 12.64 4.83 -6.10
CA ALA A 510 14.00 4.98 -5.59
C ALA A 510 14.07 5.35 -4.10
N ASP A 511 12.95 5.70 -3.47
CA ASP A 511 12.87 6.09 -2.06
C ASP A 511 11.59 5.48 -1.51
N GLY A 512 11.76 4.39 -0.75
CA GLY A 512 10.66 3.58 -0.28
C GLY A 512 11.13 2.53 0.71
N GLY A 513 10.26 1.58 1.04
CA GLY A 513 10.60 0.56 2.01
C GLY A 513 9.42 -0.24 2.53
N ALA A 514 9.61 -1.11 3.52
CA ALA A 514 8.49 -1.86 4.08
C ALA A 514 7.65 -1.01 5.03
N ILE A 515 8.26 -0.36 6.03
CA ILE A 515 7.53 0.45 7.02
C ILE A 515 8.09 1.88 7.08
N LYS A 516 7.25 2.90 6.89
CA LYS A 516 7.63 4.31 7.07
C LYS A 516 6.80 5.02 8.16
N LEU A 517 7.47 5.79 9.01
CA LEU A 517 6.84 6.81 9.87
C LEU A 517 7.37 8.21 9.56
N MET A 518 6.49 9.18 9.37
CA MET A 518 6.83 10.59 9.18
C MET A 518 6.42 11.44 10.39
N GLY A 519 7.24 12.43 10.77
CA GLY A 519 7.04 13.20 12.00
C GLY A 519 7.07 14.71 11.84
N GLU A 520 6.52 15.26 10.75
CA GLU A 520 6.61 16.70 10.47
C GLU A 520 5.99 17.56 11.58
N GLN A 521 5.07 16.98 12.37
CA GLN A 521 4.53 17.50 13.64
C GLN A 521 5.58 17.93 14.66
N ALA A 522 6.80 17.41 14.57
CA ALA A 522 7.96 17.83 15.36
C ALA A 522 7.76 17.71 16.89
N ASP A 523 7.01 16.70 17.33
CA ASP A 523 6.90 16.25 18.73
C ASP A 523 7.10 14.72 18.83
N LEU A 524 6.82 14.13 19.99
CA LEU A 524 6.99 12.70 20.24
C LEU A 524 5.77 11.92 19.75
N LEU A 525 5.97 11.04 18.78
CA LEU A 525 4.92 10.20 18.21
C LEU A 525 4.42 9.12 19.22
N ASN A 526 5.22 8.77 20.23
CA ASN A 526 4.95 7.69 21.19
C ASN A 526 4.53 6.36 20.53
N SER A 527 5.06 6.11 19.33
CA SER A 527 4.63 5.00 18.47
C SER A 527 5.61 3.83 18.52
N SER A 528 5.15 2.64 18.16
CA SER A 528 5.96 1.41 18.17
C SER A 528 5.86 0.61 16.87
N ILE A 529 7.01 0.11 16.41
CA ILE A 529 7.16 -0.81 15.29
C ILE A 529 7.82 -2.07 15.82
N ARG A 530 7.06 -3.15 16.01
CA ARG A 530 7.56 -4.30 16.76
C ARG A 530 7.19 -5.68 16.25
N TYR A 531 8.12 -6.61 16.34
CA TYR A 531 7.89 -8.03 16.01
C TYR A 531 7.36 -8.26 14.60
N ASN A 532 7.67 -7.36 13.65
CA ASN A 532 7.34 -7.53 12.25
C ASN A 532 8.41 -8.38 11.55
N LEU A 533 8.00 -9.09 10.50
CA LEU A 533 8.87 -9.79 9.57
C LEU A 533 8.92 -9.00 8.26
N VAL A 534 10.10 -8.57 7.85
CA VAL A 534 10.30 -7.82 6.60
C VAL A 534 11.34 -8.51 5.74
N THR A 535 10.96 -8.81 4.49
CA THR A 535 11.84 -9.46 3.52
C THR A 535 11.82 -8.79 2.15
N GLY A 536 12.98 -8.66 1.51
CA GLY A 536 13.04 -8.40 0.07
C GLY A 536 12.73 -6.97 -0.37
N THR A 537 12.99 -5.93 0.43
CA THR A 537 12.80 -4.55 -0.08
C THR A 537 13.69 -4.30 -1.30
N GLY A 538 13.11 -3.65 -2.32
CA GLY A 538 13.75 -3.42 -3.61
C GLY A 538 13.95 -1.94 -3.91
N GLN A 539 14.36 -1.63 -5.14
CA GLN A 539 14.36 -0.28 -5.67
C GLN A 539 14.24 -0.33 -7.20
N LEU A 540 13.69 0.73 -7.78
CA LEU A 540 13.70 0.92 -9.23
C LEU A 540 13.96 2.39 -9.58
N MET A 541 15.22 2.66 -9.93
CA MET A 541 15.69 3.98 -10.33
C MET A 541 16.52 3.93 -11.62
N ASN A 542 16.28 4.88 -12.52
CA ASN A 542 17.14 5.11 -13.68
C ASN A 542 18.11 6.29 -13.49
N ARG A 543 19.17 6.34 -14.29
CA ARG A 543 20.07 7.48 -14.42
C ARG A 543 19.53 8.45 -15.47
N ALA A 544 20.13 9.64 -15.56
CA ALA A 544 19.77 10.66 -16.54
C ALA A 544 19.87 10.16 -18.00
N ASP A 545 20.77 9.21 -18.28
CA ASP A 545 20.94 8.58 -19.60
C ASP A 545 19.91 7.47 -19.90
N GLY A 546 18.96 7.22 -18.98
CA GLY A 546 17.93 6.18 -19.09
C GLY A 546 18.38 4.77 -18.65
N THR A 547 19.65 4.57 -18.29
CA THR A 547 20.11 3.27 -17.77
C THR A 547 19.65 3.04 -16.32
N PHE A 548 19.23 1.83 -15.98
CA PHE A 548 18.79 1.51 -14.61
C PHE A 548 19.96 1.14 -13.69
N TRP A 549 19.80 1.42 -12.39
CA TRP A 549 20.68 0.88 -11.36
C TRP A 549 20.52 -0.64 -11.24
N PRO A 550 21.59 -1.38 -10.90
CA PRO A 550 21.48 -2.82 -10.63
C PRO A 550 20.49 -3.12 -9.50
N PHE A 551 19.94 -4.34 -9.51
CA PHE A 551 19.12 -4.82 -8.39
C PHE A 551 19.93 -4.83 -7.08
N GLY A 552 19.29 -4.45 -5.97
CA GLY A 552 19.92 -4.43 -4.65
C GLY A 552 21.05 -3.41 -4.48
N TYR A 553 21.20 -2.44 -5.40
CA TYR A 553 22.28 -1.46 -5.35
C TYR A 553 22.11 -0.46 -4.21
N GLU A 554 23.13 -0.33 -3.36
CA GLU A 554 23.35 0.85 -2.52
C GLU A 554 24.84 1.25 -2.62
N ASN A 555 25.11 2.50 -2.95
CA ASN A 555 26.44 3.09 -2.84
C ASN A 555 26.33 4.47 -2.19
N ILE A 556 26.68 4.55 -0.92
CA ILE A 556 26.56 5.77 -0.12
C ILE A 556 27.56 6.89 -0.49
N ASN A 557 28.47 6.65 -1.43
CA ASN A 557 29.38 7.67 -1.96
C ASN A 557 28.85 8.31 -3.25
N GLU A 558 27.73 7.80 -3.76
CA GLU A 558 27.15 8.24 -5.02
C GLU A 558 25.79 8.88 -4.75
N TRP A 559 25.60 10.11 -5.23
CA TRP A 559 24.33 10.81 -5.11
C TRP A 559 24.01 11.52 -6.43
N PRO A 560 22.76 11.45 -6.92
CA PRO A 560 21.64 10.66 -6.39
C PRO A 560 21.82 9.15 -6.63
N THR A 561 21.43 8.32 -5.65
CA THR A 561 21.42 6.83 -5.70
C THR A 561 20.07 6.32 -5.21
N PRO A 562 19.58 5.15 -5.66
CA PRO A 562 18.41 4.55 -5.05
C PRO A 562 18.66 4.19 -3.59
N ILE A 563 17.60 4.29 -2.80
CA ILE A 563 17.54 3.90 -1.39
C ILE A 563 16.27 3.09 -1.14
N SER A 564 16.38 2.08 -0.28
CA SER A 564 15.21 1.36 0.21
C SER A 564 15.46 0.77 1.58
N TRP A 565 14.43 0.78 2.40
CA TRP A 565 14.53 0.51 3.82
C TRP A 565 13.58 -0.60 4.24
N ALA A 566 14.00 -1.45 5.18
CA ALA A 566 13.05 -2.28 5.89
C ALA A 566 12.16 -1.42 6.81
N ILE A 567 12.77 -0.52 7.60
CA ILE A 567 12.05 0.43 8.46
C ILE A 567 12.68 1.81 8.30
N TYR A 568 11.86 2.83 8.05
CA TYR A 568 12.31 4.20 7.82
C TYR A 568 11.52 5.21 8.66
N THR A 569 12.20 5.95 9.54
CA THR A 569 11.62 7.09 10.27
C THR A 569 12.13 8.38 9.65
N ASP A 570 11.24 9.14 9.03
CA ASP A 570 11.55 10.34 8.24
C ASP A 570 10.89 11.60 8.80
N GLY A 571 11.27 12.76 8.26
CA GLY A 571 10.62 14.04 8.53
C GLY A 571 10.58 14.36 10.01
N LYS A 572 11.67 14.14 10.76
CA LYS A 572 11.75 14.40 12.22
C LYS A 572 10.97 13.41 13.11
N ALA A 573 10.52 12.27 12.59
CA ALA A 573 9.87 11.23 13.39
C ALA A 573 10.69 10.86 14.64
N SER A 574 10.12 11.15 15.81
CA SER A 574 10.79 11.12 17.11
C SER A 574 9.99 10.35 18.15
N GLY A 575 10.69 9.75 19.12
CA GLY A 575 10.04 8.96 20.17
C GLY A 575 9.47 7.62 19.69
N VAL A 576 9.98 7.08 18.57
CA VAL A 576 9.57 5.79 18.01
C VAL A 576 10.37 4.66 18.65
N ARG A 577 9.69 3.60 19.10
CA ARG A 577 10.31 2.35 19.55
C ARG A 577 10.26 1.30 18.45
N ILE A 578 11.43 0.92 17.93
CA ILE A 578 11.61 -0.09 16.87
C ILE A 578 12.21 -1.35 17.51
N GLU A 579 11.38 -2.35 17.81
CA GLU A 579 11.80 -3.49 18.65
C GLU A 579 11.51 -4.88 18.08
N GLY A 580 12.45 -5.81 18.23
CA GLY A 580 12.16 -7.23 18.01
C GLY A 580 11.80 -7.62 16.58
N ASN A 581 12.06 -6.78 15.58
CA ASN A 581 11.73 -7.06 14.19
C ASN A 581 12.78 -8.00 13.56
N THR A 582 12.36 -8.84 12.63
CA THR A 582 13.24 -9.68 11.81
C THR A 582 13.28 -9.14 10.39
N LEU A 583 14.46 -8.70 9.96
CA LEU A 583 14.67 -7.98 8.70
C LEU A 583 15.71 -8.75 7.87
N SER A 584 15.31 -9.32 6.73
CA SER A 584 16.24 -10.05 5.85
C SER A 584 16.12 -9.67 4.39
N ASP A 585 17.19 -9.85 3.62
CA ASP A 585 17.18 -9.71 2.15
C ASP A 585 16.71 -8.32 1.66
N ASN A 586 16.88 -7.30 2.50
CA ASN A 586 16.51 -5.91 2.23
C ASN A 586 17.72 -5.17 1.66
N ILE A 587 17.51 -4.02 0.99
CA ILE A 587 18.64 -3.16 0.63
C ILE A 587 19.29 -2.62 1.92
N SER A 588 18.61 -1.70 2.60
CA SER A 588 19.04 -1.18 3.91
C SER A 588 18.02 -1.58 4.97
N ALA A 589 18.45 -1.78 6.22
CA ALA A 589 17.54 -2.26 7.26
C ALA A 589 16.81 -1.10 7.96
N ILE A 590 17.46 -0.35 8.85
CA ILE A 590 16.79 0.69 9.64
C ILE A 590 17.37 2.07 9.34
N GLY A 591 16.51 2.97 8.86
CA GLY A 591 16.80 4.36 8.52
C GLY A 591 16.19 5.35 9.52
N ILE A 592 16.99 6.30 10.01
CA ILE A 592 16.50 7.44 10.81
C ILE A 592 16.92 8.73 10.11
N ASN A 593 15.96 9.60 9.76
CA ASN A 593 16.23 10.89 9.16
C ASN A 593 15.61 12.03 9.97
N GLY A 594 16.47 12.87 10.57
CA GLY A 594 16.12 14.09 11.29
C GLY A 594 15.53 13.92 12.70
N GLY A 595 15.00 12.75 13.05
CA GLY A 595 14.32 12.47 14.32
C GLY A 595 15.23 12.30 15.54
N TRP A 596 14.66 12.45 16.74
CA TRP A 596 15.33 12.30 18.04
C TRP A 596 14.61 11.31 18.95
N SER A 597 15.30 10.86 20.01
CA SER A 597 14.72 10.01 21.06
C SER A 597 14.12 8.70 20.55
N ASN A 598 14.55 8.20 19.39
CA ASN A 598 14.15 6.89 18.89
C ASN A 598 14.96 5.78 19.58
N LEU A 599 14.34 4.61 19.76
CA LEU A 599 14.98 3.44 20.35
C LEU A 599 14.85 2.24 19.41
N VAL A 600 15.99 1.80 18.87
CA VAL A 600 16.13 0.64 17.99
C VAL A 600 16.73 -0.51 18.78
N THR A 601 15.96 -1.55 19.10
CA THR A 601 16.45 -2.61 19.99
C THR A 601 15.93 -4.02 19.75
N GLY A 602 16.77 -5.03 19.97
CA GLY A 602 16.35 -6.44 19.86
C GLY A 602 16.00 -6.89 18.45
N ASN A 603 16.34 -6.13 17.41
CA ASN A 603 16.06 -6.49 16.02
C ASN A 603 17.10 -7.50 15.51
N VAL A 604 16.69 -8.36 14.59
CA VAL A 604 17.55 -9.32 13.88
C VAL A 604 17.66 -8.88 12.42
N ILE A 605 18.88 -8.60 11.96
CA ILE A 605 19.18 -8.06 10.63
C ILE A 605 20.16 -8.99 9.92
N THR A 606 19.80 -9.50 8.73
CA THR A 606 20.61 -10.46 7.97
C THR A 606 20.48 -10.25 6.46
N HIS A 607 21.48 -10.65 5.67
CA HIS A 607 21.37 -10.73 4.20
C HIS A 607 21.03 -9.40 3.50
N GLY A 608 21.39 -8.27 4.11
CA GLY A 608 21.22 -6.95 3.51
C GLY A 608 22.33 -6.61 2.52
N SER A 609 22.02 -5.92 1.43
CA SER A 609 23.05 -5.45 0.47
C SER A 609 23.68 -4.10 0.85
N GLY A 610 22.98 -3.34 1.68
CA GLY A 610 23.32 -1.99 2.14
C GLY A 610 23.64 -1.90 3.64
N ALA A 611 23.50 -0.71 4.20
CA ALA A 611 23.75 -0.45 5.62
C ALA A 611 22.66 -1.04 6.54
N ALA A 612 23.07 -1.69 7.64
CA ALA A 612 22.13 -2.17 8.65
C ALA A 612 21.45 -1.01 9.39
N PHE A 613 22.22 0.01 9.77
CA PHE A 613 21.70 1.25 10.32
C PHE A 613 22.18 2.43 9.48
N ARG A 614 21.27 3.28 9.02
CA ARG A 614 21.67 4.55 8.41
C ARG A 614 20.89 5.70 9.02
N VAL A 615 21.64 6.69 9.48
CA VAL A 615 21.17 7.78 10.33
C VAL A 615 21.61 9.08 9.71
N ASP A 616 20.66 9.87 9.22
CA ASP A 616 20.88 11.12 8.53
C ASP A 616 20.22 12.25 9.34
N ASP A 617 20.81 13.44 9.42
CA ASP A 617 20.17 14.62 10.03
C ASP A 617 19.43 15.51 9.02
N GLY A 618 19.29 15.05 7.78
CA GLY A 618 18.89 15.84 6.63
C GLY A 618 17.56 16.57 6.80
N THR A 619 16.51 15.87 7.26
CA THR A 619 15.18 16.46 7.47
C THR A 619 15.03 17.17 8.83
N GLY A 620 16.05 17.08 9.69
CA GLY A 620 16.09 17.70 11.01
C GLY A 620 17.11 18.84 11.15
N ARG A 621 17.78 19.28 10.08
CA ARG A 621 18.82 20.33 10.18
C ARG A 621 18.31 21.59 10.88
N GLY A 622 19.08 22.08 11.84
CA GLY A 622 18.76 23.24 12.66
C GLY A 622 17.66 22.97 13.70
N TRP A 623 17.19 21.72 13.84
CA TRP A 623 16.08 21.36 14.71
C TRP A 623 16.50 20.41 15.83
N ARG A 624 16.60 20.98 17.04
CA ARG A 624 16.89 20.24 18.27
C ARG A 624 16.01 20.72 19.43
N PRO A 625 14.85 20.09 19.65
CA PRO A 625 13.94 20.50 20.72
C PRO A 625 14.50 20.18 22.12
N PRO A 626 14.01 20.82 23.20
CA PRO A 626 14.55 20.61 24.56
C PRO A 626 14.42 19.19 25.10
N TRP A 627 13.44 18.42 24.60
CA TRP A 627 13.23 17.02 24.96
C TRP A 627 14.11 16.06 24.16
N ALA A 628 14.82 16.54 23.13
CA ALA A 628 15.64 15.70 22.25
C ALA A 628 16.72 14.97 23.03
N ARG A 629 16.64 13.64 23.00
CA ARG A 629 17.69 12.73 23.48
C ARG A 629 18.32 12.01 22.28
N PRO A 630 19.58 11.55 22.40
CA PRO A 630 20.21 10.79 21.35
C PRO A 630 19.34 9.61 20.92
N ASN A 631 19.34 9.29 19.64
CA ASN A 631 18.79 8.03 19.15
C ASN A 631 19.64 6.88 19.72
N ARG A 632 19.00 5.81 20.19
CA ARG A 632 19.69 4.66 20.81
C ARG A 632 19.53 3.43 19.91
N ILE A 633 20.65 2.85 19.51
CA ILE A 633 20.69 1.63 18.70
C ILE A 633 21.37 0.55 19.53
N GLU A 634 20.58 -0.36 20.10
CA GLU A 634 21.11 -1.25 21.12
C GLU A 634 20.54 -2.66 21.15
N SER A 635 21.36 -3.62 21.59
CA SER A 635 20.92 -5.03 21.74
C SER A 635 20.37 -5.65 20.45
N ASN A 636 20.84 -5.22 19.28
CA ASN A 636 20.44 -5.80 17.99
C ASN A 636 21.42 -6.91 17.58
N ILE A 637 20.94 -7.88 16.79
CA ILE A 637 21.75 -8.92 16.15
C ILE A 637 21.87 -8.57 14.67
N VAL A 638 23.09 -8.40 14.19
CA VAL A 638 23.37 -7.95 12.82
C VAL A 638 24.38 -8.88 12.16
N SER A 639 24.05 -9.38 10.97
CA SER A 639 25.00 -10.06 10.10
C SER A 639 25.46 -9.13 8.98
N ILE A 640 26.77 -9.11 8.74
CA ILE A 640 27.40 -8.34 7.67
C ILE A 640 27.95 -9.32 6.65
N ASP A 641 27.29 -9.43 5.49
CA ASP A 641 27.61 -10.48 4.52
C ASP A 641 28.69 -10.07 3.51
N SER A 642 28.87 -8.77 3.27
CA SER A 642 29.85 -8.22 2.32
C SER A 642 31.05 -7.63 3.03
N SER A 643 32.25 -7.74 2.44
CA SER A 643 33.45 -7.05 2.94
C SER A 643 33.35 -5.51 2.86
N ASN A 644 32.45 -5.00 2.02
CA ASN A 644 32.13 -3.58 1.93
C ASN A 644 30.85 -3.21 2.71
N GLY A 645 30.26 -4.18 3.42
CA GLY A 645 29.02 -4.00 4.16
C GLY A 645 29.20 -3.09 5.38
N LEU A 646 28.20 -2.25 5.63
CA LEU A 646 28.20 -1.31 6.75
C LEU A 646 27.27 -1.78 7.85
N ALA A 647 27.82 -1.85 9.06
CA ALA A 647 27.03 -1.94 10.27
C ALA A 647 26.27 -0.64 10.51
N ALA A 648 26.94 0.50 10.36
CA ALA A 648 26.29 1.80 10.47
C ALA A 648 26.88 2.86 9.54
N TYR A 649 26.01 3.69 8.97
CA TYR A 649 26.35 4.96 8.34
C TYR A 649 25.63 6.10 9.05
N VAL A 650 26.38 7.02 9.66
CA VAL A 650 25.83 8.21 10.33
C VAL A 650 26.32 9.46 9.60
N TYR A 651 25.39 10.24 9.05
CA TYR A 651 25.67 11.52 8.42
C TYR A 651 24.89 12.63 9.15
N ALA A 652 25.58 13.24 10.12
CA ALA A 652 25.00 14.21 11.05
C ALA A 652 25.85 15.51 11.17
N PRO A 653 26.15 16.22 10.06
CA PRO A 653 26.97 17.43 10.07
C PRO A 653 26.41 18.56 10.96
N ASP A 654 25.09 18.61 11.18
CA ASP A 654 24.43 19.61 12.02
C ASP A 654 24.26 19.13 13.46
N HIS A 655 23.78 17.90 13.67
CA HIS A 655 23.51 17.38 15.01
C HIS A 655 24.76 16.87 15.76
N GLY A 656 25.81 16.51 15.02
CA GLY A 656 27.10 16.09 15.55
C GLY A 656 27.08 14.72 16.27
N PRO A 657 28.16 14.38 17.00
CA PRO A 657 28.36 13.04 17.56
C PRO A 657 27.38 12.63 18.66
N GLY A 658 26.67 13.59 19.28
CA GLY A 658 25.64 13.30 20.28
C GLY A 658 24.30 12.88 19.68
N TYR A 659 24.21 12.72 18.36
CA TYR A 659 22.94 12.42 17.69
C TYR A 659 22.50 10.96 17.87
N VAL A 660 23.46 10.03 17.94
CA VAL A 660 23.22 8.60 18.05
C VAL A 660 24.20 7.94 19.01
N GLN A 661 23.71 6.94 19.76
CA GLN A 661 24.53 6.11 20.65
C GLN A 661 24.28 4.63 20.33
N PHE A 662 25.37 3.86 20.26
CA PHE A 662 25.34 2.42 20.06
C PHE A 662 25.64 1.69 21.38
N ALA A 663 24.96 0.58 21.65
CA ALA A 663 25.30 -0.25 22.81
C ALA A 663 24.88 -1.72 22.68
N HIS A 664 25.66 -2.65 23.21
CA HIS A 664 25.31 -4.08 23.34
C HIS A 664 24.85 -4.78 22.03
N ASN A 665 25.20 -4.26 20.85
CA ASN A 665 24.87 -4.90 19.59
C ASN A 665 25.79 -6.10 19.35
N ARG A 666 25.25 -7.16 18.74
CA ARG A 666 26.00 -8.37 18.37
C ARG A 666 26.17 -8.40 16.86
N TYR A 667 27.39 -8.24 16.39
CA TYR A 667 27.76 -8.29 14.98
C TYR A 667 28.35 -9.66 14.62
N THR A 668 28.01 -10.19 13.46
CA THR A 668 28.56 -11.43 12.88
C THR A 668 28.98 -11.19 11.43
N GLY A 669 29.78 -12.09 10.85
CA GLY A 669 30.20 -12.01 9.45
C GLY A 669 31.43 -11.12 9.21
N ASN A 670 31.43 -10.36 8.12
CA ASN A 670 32.59 -9.65 7.55
C ASN A 670 32.86 -8.26 8.15
N LEU A 671 32.60 -8.07 9.45
CA LEU A 671 32.87 -6.80 10.14
C LEU A 671 34.37 -6.45 10.11
N ASN A 672 34.72 -5.24 9.70
CA ASN A 672 36.11 -4.80 9.51
C ASN A 672 36.31 -3.30 9.84
N ASP A 673 37.48 -2.75 9.48
CA ASP A 673 37.91 -1.38 9.72
C ASP A 673 37.19 -0.32 8.87
N LYS A 674 36.25 -0.74 8.02
CA LYS A 674 35.39 0.12 7.20
C LYS A 674 33.91 -0.08 7.46
N SER A 675 33.53 -0.90 8.45
CA SER A 675 32.13 -1.24 8.71
C SER A 675 31.31 -0.14 9.39
N PHE A 676 31.97 0.90 9.92
CA PHE A 676 31.31 2.09 10.45
C PHE A 676 31.78 3.31 9.69
N ARG A 677 30.84 4.12 9.21
CA ARG A 677 31.10 5.41 8.56
C ARG A 677 30.39 6.51 9.33
N ILE A 678 31.13 7.47 9.88
CA ILE A 678 30.56 8.51 10.75
C ILE A 678 31.02 9.89 10.27
N HIS A 679 30.07 10.78 10.01
CA HIS A 679 30.28 12.18 9.69
C HIS A 679 29.45 13.07 10.62
N PRO A 680 30.02 14.12 11.26
CA PRO A 680 31.42 14.53 11.21
C PRO A 680 32.36 13.47 11.80
N GLU A 681 33.61 13.47 11.34
CA GLU A 681 34.61 12.48 11.73
C GLU A 681 34.88 12.56 13.24
N ILE A 682 34.68 11.44 13.94
CA ILE A 682 34.96 11.31 15.37
C ILE A 682 36.00 10.25 15.68
N MET A 683 36.26 9.34 14.73
CA MET A 683 37.16 8.21 14.91
C MET A 683 38.60 8.60 14.53
N PRO A 684 39.63 8.05 15.21
CA PRO A 684 41.03 8.32 14.86
C PRO A 684 41.40 7.87 13.44
N SER A 685 40.66 6.91 12.88
CA SER A 685 40.83 6.39 11.52
C SER A 685 40.22 7.28 10.43
N GLY A 686 39.57 8.40 10.81
CA GLY A 686 38.87 9.31 9.91
C GLY A 686 37.39 8.97 9.81
N GLU A 687 36.82 9.13 8.60
CA GLU A 687 35.40 8.90 8.32
C GLU A 687 34.97 7.43 8.49
N PHE A 688 35.84 6.49 8.14
CA PHE A 688 35.61 5.05 8.25
C PHE A 688 36.38 4.47 9.45
N GLY A 689 35.81 3.47 10.14
CA GLY A 689 36.47 2.82 11.27
C GLY A 689 35.90 1.47 11.66
N SER A 690 36.62 0.82 12.59
CA SER A 690 36.22 -0.46 13.20
C SER A 690 35.30 -0.26 14.41
N LEU A 691 34.70 -1.35 14.89
CA LEU A 691 33.97 -1.34 16.18
C LEU A 691 34.86 -0.84 17.34
N GLN A 692 36.14 -1.22 17.35
CA GLN A 692 37.07 -0.78 18.39
C GLN A 692 37.31 0.72 18.35
N ASP A 693 37.31 1.34 17.16
CA ASP A 693 37.49 2.78 17.02
C ASP A 693 36.27 3.53 17.54
N LEU A 694 35.06 3.01 17.26
CA LEU A 694 33.80 3.55 17.78
C LEU A 694 33.73 3.46 19.32
N GLN A 695 34.25 2.38 19.90
CA GLN A 695 34.33 2.18 21.35
C GLN A 695 35.35 3.10 22.03
N LYS A 696 36.53 3.30 21.42
CA LYS A 696 37.57 4.20 21.95
C LYS A 696 37.08 5.64 22.12
N VAL A 697 36.17 6.08 21.24
CA VAL A 697 35.61 7.43 21.26
C VAL A 697 34.30 7.53 22.05
N GLY A 698 33.85 6.42 22.65
CA GLY A 698 32.65 6.36 23.49
C GLY A 698 31.33 6.42 22.72
N ALA A 699 31.34 6.31 21.40
CA ALA A 699 30.13 6.27 20.58
C ALA A 699 29.42 4.90 20.63
N ASP A 700 30.17 3.85 20.97
CA ASP A 700 29.64 2.51 21.28
C ASP A 700 30.02 2.06 22.68
N THR A 701 29.11 1.35 23.36
CA THR A 701 29.35 0.71 24.66
C THR A 701 28.98 -0.77 24.61
N GLU A 702 29.95 -1.65 24.86
CA GLU A 702 29.73 -3.10 25.06
C GLU A 702 29.11 -3.86 23.86
N SER A 703 29.14 -3.33 22.64
CA SER A 703 28.85 -4.16 21.46
C SER A 703 29.98 -5.16 21.22
N VAL A 704 29.64 -6.31 20.65
CA VAL A 704 30.55 -7.44 20.48
C VAL A 704 30.52 -7.99 19.05
N VAL A 705 31.65 -8.55 18.62
CA VAL A 705 31.71 -9.41 17.44
C VAL A 705 31.58 -10.85 17.90
N ALA A 706 30.51 -11.52 17.48
CA ALA A 706 30.31 -12.93 17.74
C ALA A 706 30.93 -13.78 16.61
N PRO A 707 31.42 -15.00 16.92
CA PRO A 707 31.82 -15.94 15.88
C PRO A 707 30.63 -16.25 14.94
N PRO A 708 30.88 -16.57 13.65
CA PRO A 708 29.83 -17.02 12.75
C PRO A 708 29.08 -18.20 13.36
N GLU A 709 27.73 -18.16 13.36
CA GLU A 709 26.87 -19.25 13.85
C GLU A 709 26.65 -20.35 12.80
#